data_AF-A0A2R3J3C1-F1
#
_entry.id   AF-A0A2R3J3C1-F1
#
_cell.length_a   1.000
_cell.length_b   1.000
_cell.length_c   1.000
_cell.angle_alpha   90.00
_cell.angle_beta   90.00
_cell.angle_gamma   90.00
#
_symmetry.space_group_name_H-M   'P 1'
#
loop_
_entity.id
_entity.type
_entity.pdbx_description
1 polymer ?
#
loop_
_entity_poly.entity_id
_entity_poly.type
_entity_poly.pdbx_seq_one_letter_code
_entity_poly.pdbx_strand_id
1 'polypeptide(L)'
;MTAKNDRVEHQSTVVSAGGDLSVQGGNDVTFVASQAKASNEAYLYAGNDLNLLAAHDESYSYYSKKKKGSFGRSSSRMSESEASTVVSSSIQAGQGAELVAKRDVNVEASSASSTKGELAVVAGRDVNLTAAENSYSSASAKSKSGGLGLSSTSKANAQSSSYTSVQGATLSGDTTVVQAGRDISVAASNVVSTGKTALRAGNDIIIDSVAETSESHRSESKKKSGLMSSGGIGITLGTAKNASTQDTRTVVNQGSTIGSVLGDVDMRAGKNLSITASDVVAGKDINLVGQNVSILAADNQNVSEQTRKTSKSGLTLALSGTVGSAIDATYQNAKQARNEDDSRLSALQGIKAGLSGVQAWQAAQQNGGMTGENSAQFVGISASLGSQKSSSRQRQEQQISQGSTLTAGGNLNIIATGSGAVGEDGDVRVQGSKLQAGKDLQLIANRDVVLEAAANTQKLNGKNKSSGGAVGVSVGVGSGEAGISIFANANKGAGKEIGNGTTWTETTLDAGQKASLVSGRDTTLKGAQVNGESILAKVGRDLTLQSLQDRDYYDSKQKNVGGGASLAIVGQGGGANLSLSQSKLHSKYDSVQEQTGLFAGKGGFQVEVGKHTQLDGSVIASTAEAEKNRLSTGSLGWSEIRNKAEYKSQLQSVSVSSANDGAGAFVSNMPSGMLIAYNHGDSASGTTGSAISAGTLEVRDPARQQQDVATLSRDPSRANDSVSPIFDKEKEQKRLQQVQLIGEIGTQAMDILRTQGQLDADKAARAELEARGISAPGAGASERQVEDYRKALLGTNAYQDIMGKYGTGGDYQKAAQAVTAALQGLAGGDIGSALAGASSPYVAGVIKQVAGDNDTARIMAHAVLGAVVAQAQGNSAAAGGGWGGDWRVNCCSDLPREKYQRTK
;
A
#
# COMPACT_ATOMS: atom_id res chain seq x y z
N MET A 1 32.10 -22.59 21.19
CA MET A 1 31.35 -22.46 19.91
C MET A 1 30.73 -23.81 19.71
N THR A 2 29.46 -23.87 19.36
CA THR A 2 28.71 -25.12 19.16
C THR A 2 28.18 -25.10 17.74
N ALA A 3 28.36 -26.19 17.00
CA ALA A 3 27.81 -26.38 15.66
C ALA A 3 27.34 -27.83 15.53
N LYS A 4 26.20 -28.04 14.88
CA LYS A 4 25.61 -29.35 14.58
C LYS A 4 25.01 -29.29 13.18
N ASN A 5 25.28 -30.29 12.36
CA ASN A 5 24.65 -30.44 11.05
C ASN A 5 24.19 -31.90 10.94
N ASP A 6 22.91 -32.11 10.65
CA ASP A 6 22.35 -33.44 10.40
C ASP A 6 21.72 -33.45 9.01
N ARG A 7 21.77 -34.59 8.32
CA ARG A 7 21.19 -34.76 6.99
C ARG A 7 20.65 -36.17 6.82
N VAL A 8 19.45 -36.29 6.27
CA VAL A 8 18.83 -37.54 5.80
C VAL A 8 18.60 -37.38 4.29
N GLU A 9 19.12 -38.32 3.51
CA GLU A 9 18.94 -38.37 2.05
C GLU A 9 18.37 -39.73 1.66
N HIS A 10 17.35 -39.72 0.81
CA HIS A 10 16.76 -40.91 0.21
C HIS A 10 17.45 -41.22 -1.12
N GLN A 11 17.99 -42.43 -1.25
CA GLN A 11 18.54 -42.91 -2.51
C GLN A 11 17.44 -43.58 -3.33
N SER A 12 17.13 -43.03 -4.50
CA SER A 12 16.10 -43.57 -5.39
C SER A 12 16.48 -44.95 -5.94
N THR A 13 15.54 -45.90 -5.89
CA THR A 13 15.64 -47.12 -6.69
C THR A 13 15.35 -46.79 -8.15
N VAL A 14 16.17 -47.28 -9.08
CA VAL A 14 15.98 -47.05 -10.52
C VAL A 14 15.83 -48.37 -11.25
N VAL A 15 14.70 -48.54 -11.93
CA VAL A 15 14.42 -49.68 -12.82
C VAL A 15 14.32 -49.15 -14.25
N SER A 16 15.08 -49.74 -15.18
CA SER A 16 15.07 -49.34 -16.59
C SER A 16 14.95 -50.57 -17.49
N ALA A 17 13.85 -50.65 -18.23
CA ALA A 17 13.59 -51.70 -19.22
C ALA A 17 13.87 -51.17 -20.63
N GLY A 18 14.66 -51.91 -21.40
CA GLY A 18 14.98 -51.58 -22.80
C GLY A 18 13.80 -51.77 -23.77
N GLY A 19 12.75 -52.47 -23.34
CA GLY A 19 11.47 -52.65 -24.04
C GLY A 19 10.33 -52.32 -23.08
N ASP A 20 9.50 -53.31 -22.77
CA ASP A 20 8.37 -53.18 -21.85
C ASP A 20 8.77 -53.40 -20.39
N LEU A 21 8.08 -52.72 -19.48
CA LEU A 21 8.14 -52.95 -18.03
C LEU A 21 6.79 -53.46 -17.55
N SER A 22 6.75 -54.63 -16.93
CA SER A 22 5.54 -55.17 -16.28
C SER A 22 5.79 -55.40 -14.80
N VAL A 23 4.98 -54.79 -13.93
CA VAL A 23 5.02 -54.93 -12.48
C VAL A 23 3.66 -55.42 -12.00
N GLN A 24 3.63 -56.56 -11.31
CA GLN A 24 2.39 -57.16 -10.82
C GLN A 24 2.48 -57.47 -9.33
N GLY A 25 1.61 -56.85 -8.54
CA GLY A 25 1.45 -57.12 -7.10
C GLY A 25 0.16 -57.91 -6.84
N GLY A 26 0.25 -58.99 -6.07
CA GLY A 26 -0.92 -59.77 -5.65
C GLY A 26 -1.85 -58.99 -4.70
N ASN A 27 -1.27 -58.08 -3.91
CA ASN A 27 -1.96 -57.10 -3.07
C ASN A 27 -1.61 -55.69 -3.58
N ASP A 28 -0.63 -55.03 -2.97
CA ASP A 28 -0.27 -53.65 -3.30
C ASP A 28 0.99 -53.58 -4.18
N VAL A 29 1.10 -52.52 -4.97
CA VAL A 29 2.34 -52.10 -5.65
C VAL A 29 2.69 -50.70 -5.15
N THR A 30 3.84 -50.55 -4.49
CA THR A 30 4.25 -49.27 -3.89
C THR A 30 5.64 -48.85 -4.38
N PHE A 31 5.71 -47.65 -4.95
CA PHE A 31 6.92 -46.92 -5.26
C PHE A 31 7.07 -45.78 -4.24
N VAL A 32 8.22 -45.69 -3.58
CA VAL A 32 8.56 -44.57 -2.68
C VAL A 32 9.87 -43.97 -3.16
N ALA A 33 9.87 -42.69 -3.52
CA ALA A 33 11.03 -41.98 -4.08
C ALA A 33 11.78 -42.77 -5.17
N SER A 34 11.05 -43.52 -6.01
CA SER A 34 11.63 -44.51 -6.93
C SER A 34 11.32 -44.18 -8.40
N GLN A 35 12.21 -44.58 -9.30
CA GLN A 35 12.11 -44.29 -10.73
C GLN A 35 11.97 -45.59 -11.53
N ALA A 36 10.98 -45.66 -12.40
CA ALA A 36 10.80 -46.77 -13.34
C ALA A 36 10.66 -46.25 -14.76
N LYS A 37 11.45 -46.79 -15.68
CA LYS A 37 11.50 -46.39 -17.09
C LYS A 37 11.31 -47.58 -18.01
N ALA A 38 10.44 -47.44 -18.99
CA ALA A 38 10.25 -48.37 -20.09
C ALA A 38 10.47 -47.65 -21.42
N SER A 39 11.32 -48.21 -22.30
CA SER A 39 11.51 -47.65 -23.65
C SER A 39 10.29 -47.80 -24.53
N ASN A 40 9.46 -48.82 -24.29
CA ASN A 40 8.20 -49.07 -25.00
C ASN A 40 6.99 -48.85 -24.07
N GLU A 41 6.42 -49.89 -23.48
CA GLU A 41 5.22 -49.79 -22.64
C GLU A 41 5.49 -50.09 -21.16
N ALA A 42 4.73 -49.49 -20.25
CA ALA A 42 4.78 -49.75 -18.81
C ALA A 42 3.42 -50.21 -18.28
N TYR A 43 3.37 -51.41 -17.71
CA TYR A 43 2.17 -52.00 -17.12
C TYR A 43 2.38 -52.20 -15.62
N LEU A 44 1.62 -51.50 -14.79
CA LEU A 44 1.65 -51.64 -13.34
C LEU A 44 0.27 -52.12 -12.88
N TYR A 45 0.22 -53.30 -12.27
CA TYR A 45 -1.03 -53.90 -11.80
C TYR A 45 -0.94 -54.24 -10.31
N ALA A 46 -1.92 -53.78 -9.53
CA ALA A 46 -2.09 -54.10 -8.12
C ALA A 46 -3.43 -54.80 -7.85
N GLY A 47 -3.39 -55.89 -7.09
CA GLY A 47 -4.57 -56.58 -6.59
C GLY A 47 -5.42 -55.81 -5.59
N ASN A 48 -4.84 -54.79 -4.94
CA ASN A 48 -5.48 -53.85 -4.01
C ASN A 48 -5.12 -52.41 -4.44
N ASP A 49 -4.05 -51.83 -3.89
CA ASP A 49 -3.67 -50.43 -4.14
C ASP A 49 -2.38 -50.29 -4.94
N LEU A 50 -2.33 -49.27 -5.78
CA LEU A 50 -1.12 -48.83 -6.48
C LEU A 50 -0.71 -47.45 -5.96
N ASN A 51 0.46 -47.37 -5.33
CA ASN A 51 0.93 -46.19 -4.62
C ASN A 51 2.23 -45.66 -5.26
N LEU A 52 2.22 -44.43 -5.75
CA LEU A 52 3.40 -43.66 -6.16
C LEU A 52 3.60 -42.54 -5.14
N LEU A 53 4.46 -42.77 -4.17
CA LEU A 53 4.65 -41.88 -3.03
C LEU A 53 6.00 -41.16 -3.14
N ALA A 54 6.05 -39.94 -2.62
CA ALA A 54 7.29 -39.24 -2.38
C ALA A 54 7.90 -39.65 -1.03
N ALA A 55 9.20 -39.34 -0.87
CA ALA A 55 9.87 -39.33 0.43
C ALA A 55 10.36 -37.92 0.74
N HIS A 56 10.97 -37.72 1.91
CA HIS A 56 11.48 -36.42 2.33
C HIS A 56 12.96 -36.49 2.68
N ASP A 57 13.76 -35.66 2.03
CA ASP A 57 15.13 -35.37 2.45
C ASP A 57 15.11 -34.28 3.51
N GLU A 58 15.78 -34.52 4.63
CA GLU A 58 15.83 -33.59 5.76
C GLU A 58 17.24 -33.04 5.94
N SER A 59 17.33 -31.74 6.21
CA SER A 59 18.59 -31.12 6.61
C SER A 59 18.37 -30.21 7.80
N TYR A 60 19.25 -30.33 8.80
CA TYR A 60 19.23 -29.52 10.01
C TYR A 60 20.61 -28.89 10.21
N SER A 61 20.64 -27.59 10.51
CA SER A 61 21.87 -26.90 10.91
C SER A 61 21.64 -26.05 12.15
N TYR A 62 22.56 -26.15 13.10
CA TYR A 62 22.57 -25.33 14.31
C TYR A 62 23.96 -24.76 14.52
N TYR A 63 24.02 -23.48 14.87
CA TYR A 63 25.24 -22.78 15.20
C TYR A 63 25.04 -21.81 16.36
N SER A 64 25.93 -21.86 17.34
CA SER A 64 25.96 -20.92 18.46
C SER A 64 27.38 -20.51 18.83
N LYS A 65 27.57 -19.20 19.02
CA LYS A 65 28.86 -18.63 19.44
C LYS A 65 28.66 -17.50 20.42
N LYS A 66 29.32 -17.61 21.56
CA LYS A 66 29.47 -16.55 22.55
C LYS A 66 30.93 -16.09 22.55
N LYS A 67 31.15 -14.78 22.52
CA LYS A 67 32.46 -14.14 22.69
C LYS A 67 32.39 -13.15 23.83
N LYS A 68 33.40 -13.17 24.70
CA LYS A 68 33.66 -12.12 25.68
C LYS A 68 34.84 -11.27 25.19
N GLY A 69 34.85 -9.99 25.51
CA GLY A 69 35.95 -9.06 25.25
C GLY A 69 36.11 -8.07 26.39
N SER A 70 37.10 -7.19 26.28
CA SER A 70 37.41 -6.18 27.30
C SER A 70 36.25 -5.19 27.53
N PHE A 71 36.25 -4.54 28.69
CA PHE A 71 35.25 -3.53 29.08
C PHE A 71 33.80 -4.05 29.07
N GLY A 72 33.58 -5.25 29.61
CA GLY A 72 32.24 -5.86 29.71
C GLY A 72 31.59 -6.17 28.35
N ARG A 73 32.36 -6.12 27.25
CA ARG A 73 31.86 -6.44 25.91
C ARG A 73 31.54 -7.92 25.82
N SER A 74 30.32 -8.24 25.41
CA SER A 74 29.90 -9.60 25.11
C SER A 74 29.09 -9.62 23.83
N SER A 75 29.20 -10.70 23.07
CA SER A 75 28.32 -10.95 21.93
C SER A 75 27.92 -12.40 21.89
N SER A 76 26.65 -12.67 21.60
CA SER A 76 26.17 -13.99 21.23
C SER A 76 25.56 -13.95 19.83
N ARG A 77 25.73 -15.02 19.08
CA ARG A 77 24.99 -15.29 17.86
C ARG A 77 24.55 -16.74 17.88
N MET A 78 23.30 -16.96 17.50
CA MET A 78 22.66 -18.25 17.30
C MET A 78 22.02 -18.24 15.92
N SER A 79 22.09 -19.34 15.21
CA SER A 79 21.32 -19.60 14.00
C SER A 79 20.95 -21.06 13.94
N GLU A 80 19.74 -21.32 13.46
CA GLU A 80 19.15 -22.63 13.30
C GLU A 80 18.41 -22.63 11.97
N SER A 81 18.53 -23.71 11.20
CA SER A 81 17.77 -23.89 9.97
C SER A 81 17.39 -25.35 9.81
N GLU A 82 16.22 -25.58 9.25
CA GLU A 82 15.68 -26.89 8.95
C GLU A 82 15.06 -26.84 7.56
N ALA A 83 15.26 -27.88 6.76
CA ALA A 83 14.61 -28.02 5.46
C ALA A 83 14.15 -29.47 5.29
N SER A 84 12.92 -29.65 4.81
CA SER A 84 12.36 -30.91 4.33
C SER A 84 12.01 -30.76 2.86
N THR A 85 12.65 -31.55 2.00
CA THR A 85 12.49 -31.49 0.54
C THR A 85 11.92 -32.80 0.02
N VAL A 86 10.88 -32.71 -0.80
CA VAL A 86 10.17 -33.82 -1.41
C VAL A 86 11.06 -34.50 -2.47
N VAL A 87 11.11 -35.84 -2.41
CA VAL A 87 11.78 -36.71 -3.38
C VAL A 87 10.73 -37.61 -4.03
N SER A 88 10.36 -37.28 -5.26
CA SER A 88 9.25 -37.90 -6.00
C SER A 88 9.53 -39.31 -6.49
N SER A 89 8.47 -40.12 -6.65
CA SER A 89 8.50 -41.28 -7.53
C SER A 89 8.22 -40.86 -8.98
N SER A 90 8.73 -41.61 -9.96
CA SER A 90 8.45 -41.38 -11.38
C SER A 90 8.30 -42.66 -12.19
N ILE A 91 7.27 -42.72 -13.02
CA ILE A 91 7.06 -43.76 -14.03
C ILE A 91 7.11 -43.09 -15.42
N GLN A 92 7.96 -43.61 -16.31
CA GLN A 92 8.12 -43.07 -17.66
C GLN A 92 8.05 -44.20 -18.69
N ALA A 93 7.14 -44.07 -19.66
CA ALA A 93 7.02 -44.96 -20.78
C ALA A 93 7.21 -44.23 -22.12
N GLY A 94 7.73 -44.94 -23.12
CA GLY A 94 7.96 -44.39 -24.46
C GLY A 94 6.67 -44.30 -25.28
N GLN A 95 5.88 -45.36 -25.30
CA GLN A 95 4.71 -45.52 -26.17
C GLN A 95 3.38 -45.63 -25.41
N GLY A 96 3.37 -46.12 -24.17
CA GLY A 96 2.13 -46.29 -23.41
C GLY A 96 2.37 -46.66 -21.95
N ALA A 97 1.51 -46.21 -21.04
CA ALA A 97 1.56 -46.58 -19.63
C ALA A 97 0.16 -46.92 -19.11
N GLU A 98 0.03 -48.05 -18.42
CA GLU A 98 -1.22 -48.50 -17.80
C GLU A 98 -0.97 -48.77 -16.30
N LEU A 99 -1.66 -48.03 -15.45
CA LEU A 99 -1.61 -48.14 -14.00
C LEU A 99 -2.98 -48.61 -13.51
N VAL A 100 -3.07 -49.86 -13.04
CA VAL A 100 -4.33 -50.49 -12.66
C VAL A 100 -4.29 -50.96 -11.21
N ALA A 101 -5.32 -50.60 -10.44
CA ALA A 101 -5.55 -51.08 -9.09
C ALA A 101 -7.00 -51.56 -8.94
N LYS A 102 -7.22 -52.69 -8.29
CA LYS A 102 -8.60 -53.14 -8.01
C LYS A 102 -9.31 -52.26 -6.97
N ARG A 103 -8.55 -51.57 -6.13
CA ARG A 103 -9.07 -50.64 -5.11
C ARG A 103 -8.67 -49.22 -5.46
N ASP A 104 -7.52 -48.73 -5.02
CA ASP A 104 -7.15 -47.32 -5.21
C ASP A 104 -5.83 -47.12 -5.96
N VAL A 105 -5.75 -46.03 -6.73
CA VAL A 105 -4.48 -45.50 -7.22
C VAL A 105 -4.16 -44.20 -6.48
N ASN A 106 -3.03 -44.16 -5.78
CA ASN A 106 -2.59 -42.98 -5.02
C ASN A 106 -1.28 -42.46 -5.62
N VAL A 107 -1.23 -41.19 -6.00
CA VAL A 107 -0.05 -40.52 -6.53
C VAL A 107 0.21 -39.26 -5.70
N GLU A 108 1.23 -39.29 -4.86
CA GLU A 108 1.60 -38.17 -3.99
C GLU A 108 2.92 -37.56 -4.47
N ALA A 109 2.86 -36.29 -4.88
CA ALA A 109 3.99 -35.49 -5.37
C ALA A 109 4.90 -36.23 -6.37
N SER A 110 4.31 -37.14 -7.14
CA SER A 110 4.98 -38.11 -7.98
C SER A 110 4.44 -38.04 -9.41
N SER A 111 5.15 -38.63 -10.36
CA SER A 111 4.80 -38.53 -11.77
C SER A 111 4.59 -39.88 -12.44
N ALA A 112 3.63 -39.95 -13.36
CA ALA A 112 3.52 -41.03 -14.33
C ALA A 112 3.32 -40.41 -15.72
N SER A 113 4.08 -40.88 -16.71
CA SER A 113 4.06 -40.29 -18.03
C SER A 113 4.25 -41.29 -19.18
N SER A 114 3.59 -41.01 -20.30
CA SER A 114 3.81 -41.64 -21.60
C SER A 114 4.26 -40.59 -22.62
N THR A 115 5.36 -40.84 -23.33
CA THR A 115 5.96 -39.80 -24.21
C THR A 115 5.16 -39.61 -25.50
N LYS A 116 4.66 -40.71 -26.10
CA LYS A 116 4.03 -40.68 -27.43
C LYS A 116 2.63 -41.28 -27.49
N GLY A 117 2.16 -41.94 -26.44
CA GLY A 117 0.85 -42.57 -26.45
C GLY A 117 0.10 -42.41 -25.15
N GLU A 118 -0.80 -43.35 -24.89
CA GLU A 118 -1.77 -43.23 -23.82
C GLU A 118 -1.14 -43.45 -22.44
N LEU A 119 -1.57 -42.65 -21.46
CA LEU A 119 -1.45 -42.95 -20.03
C LEU A 119 -2.86 -43.26 -19.51
N ALA A 120 -3.09 -44.51 -19.13
CA ALA A 120 -4.33 -44.97 -18.52
C ALA A 120 -4.11 -45.24 -17.02
N VAL A 121 -4.92 -44.61 -16.17
CA VAL A 121 -4.94 -44.82 -14.72
C VAL A 121 -6.33 -45.29 -14.32
N VAL A 122 -6.43 -46.52 -13.85
CA VAL A 122 -7.71 -47.19 -13.58
C VAL A 122 -7.74 -47.74 -12.16
N ALA A 123 -8.71 -47.27 -11.37
CA ALA A 123 -8.98 -47.75 -10.02
C ALA A 123 -10.40 -48.32 -9.92
N GLY A 124 -10.55 -49.48 -9.26
CA GLY A 124 -11.89 -50.03 -8.97
C GLY A 124 -12.69 -49.20 -7.96
N ARG A 125 -12.02 -48.32 -7.20
CA ARG A 125 -12.62 -47.42 -6.23
C ARG A 125 -12.15 -45.98 -6.43
N ASP A 126 -10.99 -45.56 -5.94
CA ASP A 126 -10.59 -44.14 -5.96
C ASP A 126 -9.27 -43.89 -6.72
N VAL A 127 -9.16 -42.73 -7.37
CA VAL A 127 -7.88 -42.20 -7.84
C VAL A 127 -7.58 -40.89 -7.10
N ASN A 128 -6.46 -40.85 -6.39
CA ASN A 128 -6.05 -39.71 -5.58
C ASN A 128 -4.70 -39.15 -6.08
N LEU A 129 -4.69 -37.89 -6.50
CA LEU A 129 -3.49 -37.12 -6.82
C LEU A 129 -3.32 -36.03 -5.76
N THR A 130 -2.29 -36.14 -4.95
CA THR A 130 -2.03 -35.21 -3.85
C THR A 130 -0.67 -34.55 -3.99
N ALA A 131 -0.57 -33.33 -3.48
CA ALA A 131 0.70 -32.66 -3.32
C ALA A 131 1.37 -33.01 -1.99
N ALA A 132 2.69 -32.97 -1.95
CA ALA A 132 3.49 -33.08 -0.73
C ALA A 132 4.15 -31.74 -0.41
N GLU A 133 4.36 -31.45 0.87
CA GLU A 133 4.88 -30.18 1.35
C GLU A 133 6.41 -30.17 1.39
N ASN A 134 7.02 -29.19 0.72
CA ASN A 134 8.38 -28.76 1.00
C ASN A 134 8.34 -27.73 2.13
N SER A 135 9.16 -27.89 3.16
CA SER A 135 9.24 -26.91 4.24
C SER A 135 10.66 -26.42 4.48
N TYR A 136 10.80 -25.15 4.80
CA TYR A 136 12.05 -24.54 5.20
C TYR A 136 11.78 -23.62 6.39
N SER A 137 12.54 -23.79 7.46
CA SER A 137 12.51 -22.88 8.60
C SER A 137 13.92 -22.38 8.90
N SER A 138 14.02 -21.12 9.32
CA SER A 138 15.27 -20.56 9.80
C SER A 138 15.01 -19.58 10.93
N ALA A 139 15.83 -19.64 11.97
CA ALA A 139 15.80 -18.73 13.09
C ALA A 139 17.22 -18.25 13.38
N SER A 140 17.36 -16.97 13.68
CA SER A 140 18.64 -16.41 14.11
C SER A 140 18.44 -15.38 15.19
N ALA A 141 19.34 -15.38 16.17
CA ALA A 141 19.36 -14.41 17.24
C ALA A 141 20.77 -13.90 17.46
N LYS A 142 20.90 -12.59 17.69
CA LYS A 142 22.18 -11.94 17.94
C LYS A 142 22.03 -10.92 19.05
N SER A 143 22.87 -11.05 20.07
CA SER A 143 22.98 -10.06 21.12
C SER A 143 24.38 -9.48 21.16
N LYS A 144 24.48 -8.18 21.47
CA LYS A 144 25.73 -7.49 21.77
C LYS A 144 25.50 -6.59 22.97
N SER A 145 26.34 -6.72 23.98
CA SER A 145 26.41 -5.79 25.10
C SER A 145 27.84 -5.29 25.28
N GLY A 146 28.00 -4.12 25.88
CA GLY A 146 29.29 -3.57 26.25
C GLY A 146 29.15 -2.22 26.92
N GLY A 147 30.17 -1.84 27.67
CA GLY A 147 30.23 -0.53 28.32
C GLY A 147 31.61 0.09 28.19
N LEU A 148 31.67 1.41 28.30
CA LEU A 148 32.90 2.16 28.46
C LEU A 148 32.61 3.30 29.45
N GLY A 149 33.36 3.35 30.56
CA GLY A 149 33.11 4.30 31.64
C GLY A 149 31.68 4.20 32.18
N LEU A 150 31.00 5.35 32.26
CA LEU A 150 29.63 5.47 32.75
C LEU A 150 28.55 5.11 31.71
N SER A 151 28.92 4.67 30.50
CA SER A 151 27.97 4.38 29.41
C SER A 151 27.92 2.88 29.08
N SER A 152 26.72 2.34 28.89
CA SER A 152 26.50 0.96 28.43
C SER A 152 25.46 0.88 27.33
N THR A 153 25.66 -0.05 26.40
CA THR A 153 24.72 -0.33 25.30
C THR A 153 24.49 -1.83 25.19
N SER A 154 23.23 -2.25 25.14
CA SER A 154 22.83 -3.59 24.73
C SER A 154 21.94 -3.53 23.49
N LYS A 155 22.19 -4.44 22.55
CA LYS A 155 21.40 -4.65 21.34
C LYS A 155 21.05 -6.13 21.26
N ALA A 156 19.80 -6.45 20.96
CA ALA A 156 19.34 -7.80 20.69
C ALA A 156 18.43 -7.80 19.47
N ASN A 157 18.76 -8.64 18.49
CA ASN A 157 18.00 -8.84 17.27
C ASN A 157 17.65 -10.32 17.17
N ALA A 158 16.41 -10.64 16.82
CA ALA A 158 16.02 -11.98 16.43
C ALA A 158 15.21 -11.92 15.14
N GLN A 159 15.36 -12.93 14.30
CA GLN A 159 14.61 -13.09 13.07
C GLN A 159 14.32 -14.57 12.90
N SER A 160 13.07 -14.91 12.59
CA SER A 160 12.69 -16.23 12.12
C SER A 160 11.87 -16.12 10.85
N SER A 161 11.96 -17.12 10.00
CA SER A 161 11.17 -17.26 8.80
C SER A 161 10.90 -18.73 8.59
N SER A 162 9.66 -19.06 8.24
CA SER A 162 9.27 -20.38 7.77
C SER A 162 8.53 -20.21 6.44
N TYR A 163 8.71 -21.18 5.56
CA TYR A 163 8.04 -21.26 4.28
C TYR A 163 7.67 -22.71 4.02
N THR A 164 6.43 -22.93 3.62
CA THR A 164 5.92 -24.22 3.14
C THR A 164 5.41 -24.00 1.73
N SER A 165 6.00 -24.71 0.76
CA SER A 165 5.48 -24.85 -0.60
C SER A 165 4.96 -26.26 -0.84
N VAL A 166 4.18 -26.43 -1.90
CA VAL A 166 3.63 -27.74 -2.27
C VAL A 166 4.20 -28.22 -3.60
N GLN A 167 4.43 -29.52 -3.72
CA GLN A 167 4.81 -30.18 -4.95
C GLN A 167 3.73 -31.18 -5.35
N GLY A 168 3.05 -30.89 -6.46
CA GLY A 168 1.95 -31.69 -6.99
C GLY A 168 2.36 -33.00 -7.66
N ALA A 169 1.42 -33.93 -7.73
CA ALA A 169 1.51 -35.09 -8.62
C ALA A 169 1.32 -34.66 -10.09
N THR A 170 1.86 -35.43 -11.04
CA THR A 170 1.71 -35.14 -12.47
C THR A 170 1.44 -36.42 -13.28
N LEU A 171 0.31 -36.45 -13.98
CA LEU A 171 -0.03 -37.45 -15.00
C LEU A 171 0.04 -36.80 -16.38
N SER A 172 0.79 -37.40 -17.30
CA SER A 172 1.00 -36.85 -18.65
C SER A 172 1.04 -37.92 -19.75
N GLY A 173 0.47 -37.63 -20.92
CA GLY A 173 0.44 -38.54 -22.06
C GLY A 173 0.14 -37.82 -23.37
N ASP A 174 0.13 -38.55 -24.49
CA ASP A 174 -0.55 -38.05 -25.69
C ASP A 174 -2.06 -38.02 -25.43
N THR A 175 -2.58 -39.10 -24.87
CA THR A 175 -3.92 -39.18 -24.26
C THR A 175 -3.76 -39.56 -22.80
N THR A 176 -4.49 -38.90 -21.90
CA THR A 176 -4.48 -39.21 -20.47
C THR A 176 -5.89 -39.56 -20.03
N VAL A 177 -6.10 -40.81 -19.62
CA VAL A 177 -7.38 -41.33 -19.14
C VAL A 177 -7.25 -41.68 -17.66
N VAL A 178 -8.08 -41.08 -16.83
CA VAL A 178 -8.18 -41.39 -15.40
C VAL A 178 -9.60 -41.89 -15.12
N GLN A 179 -9.72 -43.11 -14.62
CA GLN A 179 -11.00 -43.75 -14.35
C GLN A 179 -11.04 -44.31 -12.93
N ALA A 180 -12.09 -43.94 -12.19
CA ALA A 180 -12.36 -44.42 -10.85
C ALA A 180 -13.77 -45.00 -10.76
N GLY A 181 -13.92 -46.15 -10.12
CA GLY A 181 -15.25 -46.73 -9.82
C GLY A 181 -16.08 -45.87 -8.86
N ARG A 182 -15.43 -45.01 -8.07
CA ARG A 182 -16.04 -44.09 -7.11
C ARG A 182 -15.56 -42.66 -7.33
N ASP A 183 -14.44 -42.23 -6.75
CA ASP A 183 -14.06 -40.81 -6.73
C ASP A 183 -12.71 -40.54 -7.42
N ILE A 184 -12.57 -39.37 -8.06
CA ILE A 184 -11.28 -38.82 -8.49
C ILE A 184 -11.02 -37.55 -7.69
N SER A 185 -9.87 -37.47 -7.03
CA SER A 185 -9.39 -36.28 -6.31
C SER A 185 -8.06 -35.82 -6.88
N VAL A 186 -7.95 -34.52 -7.21
CA VAL A 186 -6.73 -33.88 -7.70
C VAL A 186 -6.50 -32.60 -6.90
N ALA A 187 -5.49 -32.60 -6.03
CA ALA A 187 -5.17 -31.46 -5.16
C ALA A 187 -3.77 -30.93 -5.48
N ALA A 188 -3.71 -29.64 -5.86
CA ALA A 188 -2.50 -28.95 -6.32
C ALA A 188 -1.65 -29.79 -7.30
N SER A 189 -2.30 -30.52 -8.21
CA SER A 189 -1.69 -31.55 -9.07
C SER A 189 -2.10 -31.39 -10.54
N ASN A 190 -1.37 -32.07 -11.43
CA ASN A 190 -1.51 -31.89 -12.87
C ASN A 190 -1.99 -33.17 -13.55
N VAL A 191 -3.03 -33.07 -14.40
CA VAL A 191 -3.45 -34.12 -15.32
C VAL A 191 -3.51 -33.53 -16.72
N VAL A 192 -2.48 -33.79 -17.51
CA VAL A 192 -2.28 -33.10 -18.79
C VAL A 192 -2.11 -34.09 -19.94
N SER A 193 -2.41 -33.64 -21.15
CA SER A 193 -2.21 -34.41 -22.37
C SER A 193 -1.89 -33.54 -23.57
N THR A 194 -1.42 -34.15 -24.65
CA THR A 194 -1.29 -33.46 -25.94
C THR A 194 -2.60 -33.46 -26.72
N GLY A 195 -3.24 -34.62 -26.84
CA GLY A 195 -4.43 -34.86 -27.67
C GLY A 195 -5.75 -34.93 -26.90
N LYS A 196 -5.83 -35.60 -25.76
CA LYS A 196 -7.08 -35.67 -24.98
C LYS A 196 -6.87 -36.02 -23.50
N THR A 197 -7.55 -35.30 -22.62
CA THR A 197 -7.62 -35.60 -21.19
C THR A 197 -9.04 -36.02 -20.82
N ALA A 198 -9.20 -37.21 -20.23
CA ALA A 198 -10.50 -37.76 -19.85
C ALA A 198 -10.50 -38.22 -18.39
N LEU A 199 -11.33 -37.63 -17.53
CA LEU A 199 -11.55 -38.04 -16.14
C LEU A 199 -12.96 -38.60 -15.99
N ARG A 200 -13.09 -39.82 -15.48
CA ARG A 200 -14.38 -40.50 -15.27
C ARG A 200 -14.48 -41.08 -13.87
N ALA A 201 -15.45 -40.61 -13.09
CA ALA A 201 -15.71 -41.09 -11.74
C ALA A 201 -17.15 -41.60 -11.63
N GLY A 202 -17.36 -42.73 -10.94
CA GLY A 202 -18.70 -43.26 -10.66
C GLY A 202 -19.52 -42.37 -9.72
N ASN A 203 -18.85 -41.58 -8.88
CA ASN A 203 -19.41 -40.61 -7.95
C ASN A 203 -18.83 -39.22 -8.24
N ASP A 204 -17.79 -38.79 -7.53
CA ASP A 204 -17.37 -37.38 -7.50
C ASP A 204 -16.03 -37.15 -8.22
N ILE A 205 -15.88 -35.99 -8.87
CA ILE A 205 -14.60 -35.46 -9.34
C ILE A 205 -14.31 -34.17 -8.57
N ILE A 206 -13.22 -34.14 -7.82
CA ILE A 206 -12.80 -33.01 -6.99
C ILE A 206 -11.44 -32.52 -7.49
N ILE A 207 -11.40 -31.31 -8.04
CA ILE A 207 -10.18 -30.62 -8.47
C ILE A 207 -10.00 -29.43 -7.52
N ASP A 208 -8.97 -29.47 -6.69
CA ASP A 208 -8.77 -28.52 -5.60
C ASP A 208 -7.36 -27.93 -5.59
N SER A 209 -7.22 -26.84 -4.84
CA SER A 209 -5.97 -26.15 -4.55
C SER A 209 -5.44 -26.53 -3.17
N VAL A 210 -4.14 -26.35 -2.94
CA VAL A 210 -3.52 -26.54 -1.62
C VAL A 210 -2.79 -25.27 -1.20
N ALA A 211 -2.92 -24.90 0.06
CA ALA A 211 -2.37 -23.65 0.59
C ALA A 211 -0.85 -23.75 0.87
N GLU A 212 -0.07 -22.86 0.26
CA GLU A 212 1.31 -22.55 0.64
C GLU A 212 1.34 -21.45 1.69
N THR A 213 2.28 -21.53 2.63
CA THR A 213 2.35 -20.59 3.76
C THR A 213 3.75 -20.01 3.90
N SER A 214 3.86 -18.69 4.04
CA SER A 214 5.09 -17.98 4.38
C SER A 214 4.89 -17.18 5.66
N GLU A 215 5.72 -17.43 6.66
CA GLU A 215 5.74 -16.67 7.91
C GLU A 215 7.10 -16.04 8.14
N SER A 216 7.10 -14.82 8.68
CA SER A 216 8.31 -14.14 9.12
C SER A 216 8.06 -13.35 10.39
N HIS A 217 9.03 -13.43 11.28
CA HIS A 217 9.08 -12.65 12.50
C HIS A 217 10.43 -11.95 12.57
N ARG A 218 10.42 -10.66 12.89
CA ARG A 218 11.64 -9.89 13.14
C ARG A 218 11.44 -9.06 14.39
N SER A 219 12.38 -9.16 15.32
CA SER A 219 12.45 -8.31 16.50
C SER A 219 13.82 -7.65 16.65
N GLU A 220 13.81 -6.37 16.99
CA GLU A 220 15.00 -5.59 17.31
C GLU A 220 14.77 -4.83 18.61
N SER A 221 15.78 -4.82 19.48
CA SER A 221 15.79 -4.01 20.68
C SER A 221 17.16 -3.43 20.96
N LYS A 222 17.19 -2.16 21.35
CA LYS A 222 18.40 -1.41 21.70
C LYS A 222 18.17 -0.63 22.99
N LYS A 223 18.94 -0.95 24.02
CA LYS A 223 18.94 -0.23 25.30
C LYS A 223 20.29 0.45 25.50
N LYS A 224 20.26 1.75 25.75
CA LYS A 224 21.40 2.54 26.24
C LYS A 224 21.16 2.87 27.70
N SER A 225 22.20 2.80 28.53
CA SER A 225 22.12 3.12 29.95
C SER A 225 23.37 3.88 30.40
N GLY A 226 23.20 4.76 31.38
CA GLY A 226 24.27 5.61 31.89
C GLY A 226 24.43 6.91 31.10
N LEU A 227 25.65 7.41 30.96
CA LEU A 227 25.94 8.68 30.30
C LEU A 227 25.76 8.54 28.77
N MET A 228 24.89 9.33 28.17
CA MET A 228 24.58 9.35 26.74
C MET A 228 24.53 10.79 26.22
N SER A 229 24.91 11.02 24.96
CA SER A 229 24.68 12.32 24.32
C SER A 229 23.18 12.54 24.12
N SER A 230 22.71 13.76 24.39
CA SER A 230 21.30 14.15 24.22
C SER A 230 20.92 14.53 22.78
N GLY A 231 21.88 14.53 21.84
CA GLY A 231 21.67 14.98 20.45
C GLY A 231 22.05 16.45 20.23
N GLY A 232 23.26 16.84 20.64
CA GLY A 232 23.80 18.20 20.66
C GLY A 232 24.90 18.32 21.72
N ILE A 233 25.17 19.52 22.26
CA ILE A 233 26.16 19.80 23.32
C ILE A 233 25.65 19.41 24.74
N GLY A 234 24.66 18.51 24.85
CA GLY A 234 24.12 18.04 26.12
C GLY A 234 24.43 16.57 26.45
N ILE A 235 24.48 16.27 27.75
CA ILE A 235 24.68 14.93 28.31
C ILE A 235 23.42 14.49 29.08
N THR A 236 22.94 13.28 28.83
CA THR A 236 21.88 12.63 29.61
C THR A 236 22.48 11.48 30.41
N LEU A 237 22.27 11.44 31.73
CA LEU A 237 22.49 10.26 32.57
C LEU A 237 21.16 9.54 32.76
N GLY A 238 21.00 8.36 32.16
CA GLY A 238 19.71 7.65 32.24
C GLY A 238 19.62 6.38 31.42
N THR A 239 18.42 6.04 30.99
CA THR A 239 18.12 4.88 30.15
C THR A 239 17.30 5.28 28.93
N ALA A 240 17.60 4.69 27.79
CA ALA A 240 16.83 4.84 26.55
C ALA A 240 16.69 3.46 25.89
N LYS A 241 15.46 3.00 25.66
CA LYS A 241 15.14 1.73 25.02
C LYS A 241 14.27 1.97 23.79
N ASN A 242 14.68 1.41 22.66
CA ASN A 242 13.88 1.31 21.44
C ASN A 242 13.68 -0.17 21.12
N ALA A 243 12.46 -0.58 20.80
CA ALA A 243 12.13 -1.93 20.38
C ALA A 243 11.16 -1.90 19.19
N SER A 244 11.35 -2.80 18.24
CA SER A 244 10.50 -2.97 17.06
C SER A 244 10.24 -4.45 16.84
N THR A 245 8.99 -4.83 16.55
CA THR A 245 8.63 -6.16 16.07
C THR A 245 7.85 -6.04 14.76
N GLN A 246 8.05 -7.00 13.87
CA GLN A 246 7.33 -7.14 12.62
C GLN A 246 7.01 -8.62 12.44
N ASP A 247 5.74 -8.92 12.27
CA ASP A 247 5.17 -10.24 12.05
C ASP A 247 4.47 -10.20 10.70
N THR A 248 4.70 -11.19 9.83
CA THR A 248 4.01 -11.28 8.55
C THR A 248 3.70 -12.74 8.25
N ARG A 249 2.45 -13.02 7.87
CA ARG A 249 1.97 -14.33 7.45
C ARG A 249 1.24 -14.18 6.11
N THR A 250 1.65 -14.96 5.13
CA THR A 250 1.03 -15.01 3.80
C THR A 250 0.59 -16.44 3.53
N VAL A 251 -0.63 -16.60 3.01
CA VAL A 251 -1.19 -17.87 2.56
C VAL A 251 -1.62 -17.69 1.11
N VAL A 252 -1.15 -18.54 0.21
CA VAL A 252 -1.52 -18.54 -1.21
C VAL A 252 -1.93 -19.94 -1.63
N ASN A 253 -2.96 -20.07 -2.46
CA ASN A 253 -3.46 -21.37 -2.91
C ASN A 253 -2.79 -21.76 -4.24
N GLN A 254 -2.14 -22.92 -4.25
CA GLN A 254 -1.60 -23.54 -5.45
C GLN A 254 -2.68 -24.44 -6.07
N GLY A 255 -3.20 -24.03 -7.23
CA GLY A 255 -4.24 -24.73 -7.96
C GLY A 255 -3.76 -26.00 -8.66
N SER A 256 -4.72 -26.86 -9.03
CA SER A 256 -4.51 -27.99 -9.93
C SER A 256 -4.62 -27.55 -11.40
N THR A 257 -3.98 -28.29 -12.30
CA THR A 257 -4.08 -28.05 -13.75
C THR A 257 -4.59 -29.30 -14.47
N ILE A 258 -5.76 -29.20 -15.11
CA ILE A 258 -6.30 -30.26 -15.97
C ILE A 258 -6.29 -29.75 -17.40
N GLY A 259 -5.61 -30.42 -18.33
CA GLY A 259 -5.55 -29.84 -19.67
C GLY A 259 -5.18 -30.74 -20.83
N SER A 260 -5.53 -30.29 -22.03
CA SER A 260 -5.10 -30.87 -23.29
C SER A 260 -4.61 -29.76 -24.22
N VAL A 261 -3.38 -29.89 -24.72
CA VAL A 261 -2.73 -28.82 -25.51
C VAL A 261 -3.41 -28.62 -26.86
N LEU A 262 -3.75 -29.71 -27.57
CA LEU A 262 -4.27 -29.68 -28.95
C LEU A 262 -5.67 -30.28 -29.10
N GLY A 263 -6.24 -30.86 -28.04
CA GLY A 263 -7.58 -31.43 -28.11
C GLY A 263 -8.42 -31.17 -26.87
N ASP A 264 -9.19 -32.18 -26.48
CA ASP A 264 -10.34 -31.99 -25.61
C ASP A 264 -10.03 -32.32 -24.15
N VAL A 265 -10.73 -31.64 -23.25
CA VAL A 265 -10.84 -32.05 -21.84
C VAL A 265 -12.26 -32.53 -21.60
N ASP A 266 -12.40 -33.74 -21.07
CA ASP A 266 -13.68 -34.38 -20.79
C ASP A 266 -13.70 -34.89 -19.35
N MET A 267 -14.60 -34.34 -18.53
CA MET A 267 -14.76 -34.73 -17.14
C MET A 267 -16.22 -35.16 -16.88
N ARG A 268 -16.40 -36.40 -16.44
CA ARG A 268 -17.72 -36.98 -16.12
C ARG A 268 -17.73 -37.56 -14.72
N ALA A 269 -18.51 -36.94 -13.85
CA ALA A 269 -18.83 -37.44 -12.52
C ALA A 269 -20.25 -38.03 -12.53
N GLY A 270 -20.46 -39.16 -11.85
CA GLY A 270 -21.82 -39.69 -11.63
C GLY A 270 -22.65 -38.84 -10.64
N LYS A 271 -21.97 -38.06 -9.80
CA LYS A 271 -22.51 -37.13 -8.80
C LYS A 271 -21.89 -35.75 -8.97
N ASN A 272 -21.05 -35.27 -8.06
CA ASN A 272 -20.60 -33.89 -8.07
C ASN A 272 -19.28 -33.71 -8.82
N LEU A 273 -19.19 -32.66 -9.62
CA LEU A 273 -17.95 -32.19 -10.21
C LEU A 273 -17.63 -30.82 -9.59
N SER A 274 -16.52 -30.71 -8.85
CA SER A 274 -16.08 -29.45 -8.25
C SER A 274 -14.67 -29.07 -8.70
N ILE A 275 -14.49 -27.81 -9.09
CA ILE A 275 -13.20 -27.20 -9.43
C ILE A 275 -13.01 -25.96 -8.54
N THR A 276 -11.94 -25.91 -7.75
CA THR A 276 -11.67 -24.82 -6.81
C THR A 276 -10.28 -24.25 -7.03
N ALA A 277 -10.19 -22.94 -7.27
CA ALA A 277 -8.95 -22.19 -7.54
C ALA A 277 -7.97 -22.94 -8.46
N SER A 278 -8.48 -23.55 -9.53
CA SER A 278 -7.75 -24.45 -10.41
C SER A 278 -8.00 -24.12 -11.88
N ASP A 279 -7.10 -24.59 -12.74
CA ASP A 279 -7.12 -24.29 -14.17
C ASP A 279 -7.53 -25.51 -14.99
N VAL A 280 -8.43 -25.30 -15.94
CA VAL A 280 -8.81 -26.29 -16.95
C VAL A 280 -8.62 -25.70 -18.35
N VAL A 281 -7.75 -26.31 -19.15
CA VAL A 281 -7.37 -25.74 -20.46
C VAL A 281 -7.48 -26.79 -21.55
N ALA A 282 -8.21 -26.50 -22.62
CA ALA A 282 -8.30 -27.35 -23.81
C ALA A 282 -7.98 -26.56 -25.08
N GLY A 283 -7.15 -27.13 -25.95
CA GLY A 283 -6.94 -26.60 -27.31
C GLY A 283 -8.21 -26.65 -28.17
N LYS A 284 -9.14 -27.57 -27.84
CA LYS A 284 -10.47 -27.69 -28.45
C LYS A 284 -11.56 -27.55 -27.40
N ASP A 285 -12.35 -28.59 -27.14
CA ASP A 285 -13.57 -28.49 -26.36
C ASP A 285 -13.33 -28.91 -24.90
N ILE A 286 -14.01 -28.23 -23.97
CA ILE A 286 -14.13 -28.65 -22.57
C ILE A 286 -15.55 -29.15 -22.34
N ASN A 287 -15.70 -30.37 -21.84
CA ASN A 287 -16.98 -30.97 -21.50
C ASN A 287 -17.00 -31.40 -20.03
N LEU A 288 -17.82 -30.73 -19.21
CA LEU A 288 -18.01 -31.02 -17.79
C LEU A 288 -19.42 -31.55 -17.55
N VAL A 289 -19.52 -32.75 -16.99
CA VAL A 289 -20.81 -33.38 -16.69
C VAL A 289 -20.81 -33.93 -15.27
N GLY A 290 -21.84 -33.59 -14.51
CA GLY A 290 -22.12 -34.15 -13.19
C GLY A 290 -23.61 -34.04 -12.88
N GLN A 291 -24.05 -34.70 -11.81
CA GLN A 291 -25.32 -34.38 -11.17
C GLN A 291 -25.35 -32.90 -10.78
N ASN A 292 -24.29 -32.40 -10.14
CA ASN A 292 -24.05 -30.98 -9.86
C ASN A 292 -22.65 -30.58 -10.34
N VAL A 293 -22.49 -29.32 -10.76
CA VAL A 293 -21.19 -28.77 -11.17
C VAL A 293 -20.92 -27.47 -10.41
N SER A 294 -19.77 -27.39 -9.73
CA SER A 294 -19.33 -26.20 -8.99
C SER A 294 -17.94 -25.75 -9.44
N ILE A 295 -17.79 -24.47 -9.74
CA ILE A 295 -16.52 -23.82 -10.13
C ILE A 295 -16.30 -22.64 -9.18
N LEU A 296 -15.34 -22.76 -8.28
CA LEU A 296 -15.24 -21.94 -7.09
C LEU A 296 -13.89 -21.23 -7.00
N ALA A 297 -13.88 -20.13 -6.24
CA ALA A 297 -12.68 -19.44 -5.83
C ALA A 297 -12.19 -19.93 -4.45
N ALA A 298 -10.89 -19.81 -4.18
CA ALA A 298 -10.28 -19.99 -2.87
C ALA A 298 -9.71 -18.65 -2.34
N ASP A 299 -9.55 -18.51 -1.03
CA ASP A 299 -9.08 -17.26 -0.42
C ASP A 299 -7.57 -17.28 -0.13
N ASN A 300 -6.84 -16.36 -0.73
CA ASN A 300 -5.47 -16.02 -0.37
C ASN A 300 -5.46 -14.99 0.77
N GLN A 301 -4.49 -15.06 1.67
CA GLN A 301 -4.44 -14.20 2.86
C GLN A 301 -3.08 -13.55 3.05
N ASN A 302 -3.06 -12.27 3.44
CA ASN A 302 -1.86 -11.59 3.90
C ASN A 302 -2.14 -10.84 5.19
N VAL A 303 -1.40 -11.16 6.25
CA VAL A 303 -1.48 -10.49 7.55
C VAL A 303 -0.12 -9.93 7.88
N SER A 304 -0.03 -8.62 8.06
CA SER A 304 1.18 -7.93 8.51
C SER A 304 0.91 -7.13 9.77
N GLU A 305 1.74 -7.32 10.79
CA GLU A 305 1.67 -6.59 12.04
C GLU A 305 3.02 -5.96 12.37
N GLN A 306 3.01 -4.67 12.67
CA GLN A 306 4.19 -3.92 13.07
C GLN A 306 3.96 -3.26 14.43
N THR A 307 4.87 -3.46 15.38
CA THR A 307 4.84 -2.80 16.68
C THR A 307 6.14 -2.07 16.96
N ARG A 308 6.09 -0.78 17.31
CA ARG A 308 7.27 -0.01 17.76
C ARG A 308 7.03 0.51 19.17
N LYS A 309 8.05 0.41 20.03
CA LYS A 309 8.04 0.87 21.41
C LYS A 309 9.30 1.67 21.71
N THR A 310 9.16 2.87 22.26
CA THR A 310 10.27 3.68 22.75
C THR A 310 10.05 4.08 24.19
N SER A 311 11.11 4.11 24.99
CA SER A 311 11.06 4.62 26.36
C SER A 311 12.39 5.27 26.74
N LYS A 312 12.36 6.48 27.27
CA LYS A 312 13.55 7.22 27.75
C LYS A 312 13.28 7.71 29.16
N SER A 313 14.26 7.62 30.05
CA SER A 313 14.19 8.24 31.37
C SER A 313 15.59 8.63 31.84
N GLY A 314 15.76 9.82 32.41
CA GLY A 314 17.07 10.25 32.90
C GLY A 314 17.18 11.74 33.20
N LEU A 315 18.29 12.10 33.83
CA LEU A 315 18.73 13.47 34.06
C LEU A 315 19.49 13.97 32.83
N THR A 316 19.06 15.05 32.19
CA THR A 316 19.70 15.68 31.03
C THR A 316 20.26 17.03 31.43
N LEU A 317 21.57 17.19 31.31
CA LEU A 317 22.27 18.46 31.42
C LEU A 317 22.60 18.95 30.01
N ALA A 318 22.00 20.04 29.56
CA ALA A 318 22.20 20.59 28.23
C ALA A 318 22.56 22.07 28.30
N LEU A 319 23.51 22.49 27.46
CA LEU A 319 23.81 23.90 27.23
C LEU A 319 22.68 24.49 26.38
N SER A 320 21.85 25.35 26.96
CA SER A 320 20.79 26.12 26.31
C SER A 320 21.38 27.45 25.83
N GLY A 321 22.04 27.47 24.68
CA GLY A 321 22.60 28.69 24.11
C GLY A 321 23.23 28.46 22.74
N THR A 322 23.08 29.43 21.83
CA THR A 322 23.64 29.40 20.48
C THR A 322 25.15 29.59 20.52
N VAL A 323 25.88 28.49 20.67
CA VAL A 323 27.31 28.47 20.33
C VAL A 323 27.52 27.47 19.21
N GLY A 324 27.76 28.01 18.01
CA GLY A 324 28.37 27.32 16.88
C GLY A 324 27.59 26.17 16.26
N SER A 325 26.62 26.46 15.40
CA SER A 325 26.18 25.54 14.34
C SER A 325 27.24 25.40 13.24
N ALA A 326 28.46 25.07 13.63
CA ALA A 326 29.57 24.73 12.76
C ALA A 326 30.60 24.00 13.62
N ILE A 327 30.48 22.68 13.72
CA ILE A 327 31.61 21.74 13.85
C ILE A 327 31.15 20.26 13.82
N ASP A 328 29.90 19.90 14.13
CA ASP A 328 29.47 18.48 14.08
C ASP A 328 28.70 18.07 12.80
N ALA A 329 28.23 19.02 11.99
CA ALA A 329 27.51 18.72 10.75
C ALA A 329 28.44 18.18 9.63
N THR A 330 29.76 18.38 9.75
CA THR A 330 30.73 18.05 8.68
C THR A 330 31.45 16.72 8.89
N TYR A 331 31.56 16.20 10.11
CA TYR A 331 32.34 14.97 10.36
C TYR A 331 31.51 13.68 10.40
N GLN A 332 30.28 13.72 10.94
CA GLN A 332 29.42 12.53 11.02
C GLN A 332 28.57 12.32 9.75
N ASN A 333 28.10 13.39 9.10
CA ASN A 333 27.30 13.30 7.88
C ASN A 333 28.15 12.89 6.66
N ALA A 334 29.42 13.31 6.58
CA ALA A 334 30.35 12.90 5.52
C ALA A 334 30.73 11.40 5.59
N LYS A 335 30.67 10.79 6.78
CA LYS A 335 30.94 9.36 6.96
C LYS A 335 29.73 8.48 6.65
N GLN A 336 28.53 9.06 6.72
CA GLN A 336 27.27 8.35 6.49
C GLN A 336 26.80 8.44 5.03
N ALA A 337 27.26 9.45 4.29
CA ALA A 337 27.05 9.57 2.84
C ALA A 337 27.97 8.70 1.97
N ARG A 338 28.97 8.01 2.56
CA ARG A 338 29.97 7.25 1.78
C ARG A 338 29.55 5.83 1.38
N ASN A 339 28.36 5.36 1.74
CA ASN A 339 28.01 3.93 1.67
C ASN A 339 26.59 3.57 1.16
N GLU A 340 25.85 4.45 0.48
CA GLU A 340 24.55 4.08 -0.12
C GLU A 340 24.31 4.77 -1.48
N ASP A 341 24.22 3.96 -2.52
CA ASP A 341 23.83 4.33 -3.89
C ASP A 341 22.30 4.26 -4.05
N ASP A 342 21.56 5.34 -3.75
CA ASP A 342 20.34 5.73 -4.47
C ASP A 342 19.87 7.15 -4.07
N SER A 343 19.52 7.97 -5.06
CA SER A 343 19.68 9.44 -5.05
C SER A 343 18.39 10.26 -5.07
N ARG A 344 17.31 9.79 -4.43
CA ARG A 344 16.05 10.58 -4.32
C ARG A 344 15.55 10.85 -2.90
N LEU A 345 15.89 10.02 -1.92
CA LEU A 345 15.46 10.24 -0.52
C LEU A 345 16.45 11.10 0.30
N SER A 346 17.70 11.21 -0.18
CA SER A 346 18.76 12.06 0.39
C SER A 346 18.52 13.57 0.14
N ALA A 347 17.94 13.93 -1.01
CA ALA A 347 17.72 15.33 -1.40
C ALA A 347 16.63 16.04 -0.56
N LEU A 348 15.62 15.30 -0.07
CA LEU A 348 14.59 15.84 0.81
C LEU A 348 15.09 16.10 2.24
N GLN A 349 16.15 15.39 2.68
CA GLN A 349 16.80 15.66 3.97
C GLN A 349 17.85 16.79 3.87
N GLY A 350 18.37 17.07 2.66
CA GLY A 350 19.34 18.14 2.40
C GLY A 350 18.77 19.57 2.46
N ILE A 351 17.49 19.77 2.13
CA ILE A 351 16.87 21.12 2.12
C ILE A 351 16.67 21.69 3.53
N LYS A 352 16.49 20.83 4.55
CA LYS A 352 16.40 21.29 5.96
C LYS A 352 17.76 21.72 6.53
N ALA A 353 18.86 21.34 5.88
CA ALA A 353 20.23 21.65 6.29
C ALA A 353 20.88 22.81 5.49
N GLY A 354 20.33 23.16 4.31
CA GLY A 354 20.93 24.16 3.41
C GLY A 354 20.62 25.63 3.71
N LEU A 355 19.52 25.93 4.43
CA LEU A 355 19.12 27.32 4.72
C LEU A 355 19.75 27.90 6.00
N SER A 356 20.27 27.05 6.90
CA SER A 356 20.99 27.48 8.10
C SER A 356 22.49 27.76 7.86
N GLY A 357 23.02 27.46 6.66
CA GLY A 357 24.44 27.56 6.35
C GLY A 357 24.95 28.93 5.89
N VAL A 358 24.10 29.79 5.32
CA VAL A 358 24.56 31.09 4.77
C VAL A 358 24.60 32.19 5.84
N GLN A 359 23.68 32.14 6.80
CA GLN A 359 23.62 33.12 7.91
C GLN A 359 24.82 33.01 8.87
N ALA A 360 25.38 31.82 9.03
CA ALA A 360 26.55 31.60 9.89
C ALA A 360 27.86 32.11 9.27
N TRP A 361 27.97 32.14 7.94
CA TRP A 361 29.20 32.59 7.27
C TRP A 361 29.31 34.12 7.19
N GLN A 362 28.20 34.83 6.95
CA GLN A 362 28.20 36.29 6.93
C GLN A 362 28.34 36.91 8.33
N ALA A 363 27.79 36.27 9.37
CA ALA A 363 27.97 36.70 10.76
C ALA A 363 29.42 36.53 11.27
N ALA A 364 30.17 35.55 10.74
CA ALA A 364 31.59 35.36 11.08
C ALA A 364 32.51 36.43 10.46
N GLN A 365 32.08 37.09 9.38
CA GLN A 365 32.87 38.10 8.68
C GLN A 365 32.62 39.52 9.21
N GLN A 366 31.45 39.79 9.81
CA GLN A 366 31.08 41.13 10.31
C GLN A 366 31.77 41.56 11.61
N ASN A 367 32.31 40.64 12.41
CA ASN A 367 32.90 40.95 13.73
C ASN A 367 34.39 40.61 13.89
N GLY A 368 35.16 40.58 12.79
CA GLY A 368 36.63 40.59 12.88
C GLY A 368 37.24 39.39 13.61
N GLY A 369 36.84 38.16 13.26
CA GLY A 369 37.47 36.94 13.76
C GLY A 369 37.18 36.63 15.24
N MET A 370 37.19 35.35 15.60
CA MET A 370 36.91 34.89 16.97
C MET A 370 38.05 35.29 17.91
N THR A 371 37.95 36.44 18.57
CA THR A 371 38.76 36.77 19.76
C THR A 371 38.02 36.36 21.03
N GLY A 372 38.77 35.98 22.07
CA GLY A 372 38.29 35.35 23.30
C GLY A 372 37.29 36.16 24.16
N GLU A 373 36.95 37.39 23.77
CA GLU A 373 36.01 38.27 24.50
C GLU A 373 34.58 38.25 23.92
N ASN A 374 34.37 37.83 22.66
CA ASN A 374 33.03 37.73 22.05
C ASN A 374 32.43 36.31 22.08
N SER A 375 33.03 35.39 22.84
CA SER A 375 32.53 34.01 22.99
C SER A 375 31.45 33.86 24.08
N ALA A 376 31.02 34.97 24.70
CA ALA A 376 30.13 34.98 25.86
C ALA A 376 28.65 35.33 25.55
N GLN A 377 28.28 35.51 24.28
CA GLN A 377 26.90 35.81 23.90
C GLN A 377 26.09 34.50 23.77
N PHE A 378 25.28 34.23 24.80
CA PHE A 378 24.33 33.11 24.99
C PHE A 378 24.93 31.72 25.30
N VAL A 379 25.16 31.46 26.58
CA VAL A 379 25.30 30.11 27.16
C VAL A 379 24.40 29.99 28.38
N GLY A 380 23.27 29.30 28.25
CA GLY A 380 22.51 28.82 29.40
C GLY A 380 22.84 27.36 29.72
N ILE A 381 22.64 26.94 30.96
CA ILE A 381 22.76 25.55 31.39
C ILE A 381 21.38 25.12 31.89
N SER A 382 20.85 24.04 31.32
CA SER A 382 19.58 23.43 31.71
C SER A 382 19.82 22.01 32.23
N ALA A 383 19.24 21.69 33.38
CA ALA A 383 19.23 20.36 33.97
C ALA A 383 17.77 19.86 34.06
N SER A 384 17.43 18.70 33.51
CA SER A 384 16.06 18.17 33.53
C SER A 384 15.99 16.69 33.81
N LEU A 385 15.11 16.27 34.73
CA LEU A 385 14.78 14.88 34.99
C LEU A 385 13.45 14.55 34.31
N GLY A 386 13.44 13.55 33.43
CA GLY A 386 12.22 13.17 32.71
C GLY A 386 12.06 11.68 32.47
N SER A 387 10.83 11.29 32.12
CA SER A 387 10.44 9.97 31.65
C SER A 387 9.46 10.10 30.49
N GLN A 388 9.67 9.35 29.42
CA GLN A 388 8.85 9.36 28.21
C GLN A 388 8.68 7.93 27.70
N LYS A 389 7.48 7.58 27.27
CA LYS A 389 7.12 6.28 26.67
C LYS A 389 6.23 6.50 25.45
N SER A 390 6.48 5.75 24.37
CA SER A 390 5.58 5.67 23.22
C SER A 390 5.45 4.23 22.72
N SER A 391 4.28 3.87 22.23
CA SER A 391 3.99 2.58 21.61
C SER A 391 3.07 2.79 20.42
N SER A 392 3.43 2.24 19.26
CA SER A 392 2.59 2.13 18.08
C SER A 392 2.42 0.66 17.69
N ARG A 393 1.22 0.28 17.27
CA ARG A 393 0.91 -1.04 16.70
C ARG A 393 -0.01 -0.83 15.49
N GLN A 394 0.35 -1.40 14.35
CA GLN A 394 -0.44 -1.38 13.13
C GLN A 394 -0.57 -2.82 12.63
N ARG A 395 -1.78 -3.24 12.33
CA ARG A 395 -2.09 -4.56 11.79
C ARG A 395 -2.92 -4.38 10.52
N GLN A 396 -2.47 -5.01 9.45
CA GLN A 396 -3.14 -5.04 8.15
C GLN A 396 -3.45 -6.50 7.82
N GLU A 397 -4.69 -6.76 7.42
CA GLU A 397 -5.17 -8.06 6.95
C GLU A 397 -5.77 -7.87 5.56
N GLN A 398 -5.44 -8.75 4.63
CA GLN A 398 -5.99 -8.80 3.28
C GLN A 398 -6.44 -10.22 3.00
N GLN A 399 -7.63 -10.37 2.43
CA GLN A 399 -8.13 -11.61 1.86
C GLN A 399 -8.45 -11.34 0.39
N ILE A 400 -7.84 -12.10 -0.51
CA ILE A 400 -7.99 -11.96 -1.95
C ILE A 400 -8.47 -13.29 -2.49
N SER A 401 -9.63 -13.29 -3.13
CA SER A 401 -10.19 -14.45 -3.80
C SER A 401 -9.37 -14.79 -5.06
N GLN A 402 -9.15 -16.08 -5.27
CA GLN A 402 -8.49 -16.67 -6.43
C GLN A 402 -9.47 -17.62 -7.11
N GLY A 403 -10.06 -17.16 -8.20
CA GLY A 403 -11.00 -17.94 -9.01
C GLY A 403 -10.37 -19.12 -9.73
N SER A 404 -11.22 -20.04 -10.19
CA SER A 404 -10.85 -21.04 -11.18
C SER A 404 -10.87 -20.44 -12.59
N THR A 405 -10.05 -20.97 -13.50
CA THR A 405 -10.07 -20.56 -14.90
C THR A 405 -10.33 -21.75 -15.83
N LEU A 406 -11.32 -21.62 -16.71
CA LEU A 406 -11.65 -22.64 -17.71
C LEU A 406 -11.49 -22.00 -19.08
N THR A 407 -10.58 -22.53 -19.92
CA THR A 407 -10.27 -21.97 -21.24
C THR A 407 -10.34 -23.03 -22.32
N ALA A 408 -11.36 -22.95 -23.18
CA ALA A 408 -11.54 -23.82 -24.34
C ALA A 408 -11.22 -23.07 -25.64
N GLY A 409 -10.35 -23.61 -26.49
CA GLY A 409 -10.13 -23.08 -27.85
C GLY A 409 -11.35 -23.26 -28.77
N GLY A 410 -12.20 -24.25 -28.46
CA GLY A 410 -13.48 -24.53 -29.10
C GLY A 410 -14.65 -24.16 -28.19
N ASN A 411 -15.49 -25.15 -27.87
CA ASN A 411 -16.70 -24.99 -27.07
C ASN A 411 -16.44 -25.33 -25.59
N LEU A 412 -17.16 -24.65 -24.69
CA LEU A 412 -17.20 -24.97 -23.27
C LEU A 412 -18.61 -25.42 -22.89
N ASN A 413 -18.77 -26.70 -22.58
CA ASN A 413 -20.06 -27.30 -22.21
C ASN A 413 -20.05 -27.74 -20.75
N ILE A 414 -20.97 -27.20 -19.95
CA ILE A 414 -21.14 -27.54 -18.54
C ILE A 414 -22.57 -27.99 -18.31
N ILE A 415 -22.74 -29.23 -17.86
CA ILE A 415 -24.05 -29.89 -17.76
C ILE A 415 -24.21 -30.47 -16.36
N ALA A 416 -25.14 -29.90 -15.59
CA ALA A 416 -25.64 -30.47 -14.34
C ALA A 416 -26.94 -31.24 -14.63
N THR A 417 -26.88 -32.58 -14.56
CA THR A 417 -27.97 -33.47 -14.98
C THR A 417 -29.08 -33.61 -13.94
N GLY A 418 -28.79 -33.32 -12.67
CA GLY A 418 -29.68 -33.68 -11.57
C GLY A 418 -29.91 -35.19 -11.45
N SER A 419 -30.85 -35.55 -10.56
CA SER A 419 -31.28 -36.92 -10.25
C SER A 419 -32.25 -37.51 -11.28
N GLY A 420 -32.69 -36.71 -12.26
CA GLY A 420 -33.57 -37.12 -13.36
C GLY A 420 -34.96 -36.46 -13.36
N ALA A 421 -35.38 -35.82 -12.27
CA ALA A 421 -36.59 -35.00 -12.23
C ALA A 421 -36.25 -33.52 -12.49
N VAL A 422 -36.84 -32.93 -13.54
CA VAL A 422 -36.54 -31.53 -13.95
C VAL A 422 -36.90 -30.55 -12.83
N GLY A 423 -35.96 -29.70 -12.45
CA GLY A 423 -36.15 -28.63 -11.46
C GLY A 423 -36.02 -29.04 -9.99
N GLU A 424 -35.75 -30.32 -9.67
CA GLU A 424 -35.59 -30.79 -8.27
C GLU A 424 -34.18 -30.60 -7.72
N ASP A 425 -33.16 -30.94 -8.51
CA ASP A 425 -31.73 -30.82 -8.21
C ASP A 425 -30.90 -30.67 -9.50
N GLY A 426 -29.59 -30.52 -9.36
CA GLY A 426 -28.68 -30.38 -10.49
C GLY A 426 -28.38 -28.94 -10.84
N ASP A 427 -27.57 -28.32 -9.99
CA ASP A 427 -27.17 -26.93 -10.14
C ASP A 427 -25.82 -26.80 -10.85
N VAL A 428 -25.67 -25.70 -11.59
CA VAL A 428 -24.37 -25.17 -12.04
C VAL A 428 -24.06 -23.93 -11.22
N ARG A 429 -22.99 -23.97 -10.41
CA ARG A 429 -22.54 -22.85 -9.59
C ARG A 429 -21.16 -22.38 -10.04
N VAL A 430 -21.00 -21.08 -10.26
CA VAL A 430 -19.71 -20.45 -10.60
C VAL A 430 -19.49 -19.25 -9.67
N GLN A 431 -18.33 -19.18 -9.03
CA GLN A 431 -18.00 -18.13 -8.06
C GLN A 431 -16.62 -17.52 -8.32
N GLY A 432 -16.57 -16.19 -8.51
CA GLY A 432 -15.36 -15.40 -8.76
C GLY A 432 -14.43 -15.98 -9.82
N SER A 433 -14.97 -16.71 -10.79
CA SER A 433 -14.22 -17.55 -11.72
C SER A 433 -14.39 -17.08 -13.17
N LYS A 434 -13.44 -17.44 -14.02
CA LYS A 434 -13.38 -17.02 -15.41
C LYS A 434 -13.56 -18.21 -16.35
N LEU A 435 -14.57 -18.16 -17.20
CA LEU A 435 -14.90 -19.19 -18.17
C LEU A 435 -14.79 -18.59 -19.58
N GLN A 436 -13.94 -19.15 -20.43
CA GLN A 436 -13.69 -18.65 -21.77
C GLN A 436 -13.79 -19.76 -22.81
N ALA A 437 -14.52 -19.48 -23.89
CA ALA A 437 -14.67 -20.37 -25.04
C ALA A 437 -14.36 -19.62 -26.33
N GLY A 438 -13.53 -20.18 -27.21
CA GLY A 438 -13.26 -19.62 -28.53
C GLY A 438 -14.47 -19.64 -29.46
N LYS A 439 -15.46 -20.49 -29.17
CA LYS A 439 -16.74 -20.61 -29.88
C LYS A 439 -17.92 -20.47 -28.91
N ASP A 440 -18.67 -21.54 -28.68
CA ASP A 440 -19.87 -21.50 -27.86
C ASP A 440 -19.57 -21.85 -26.40
N LEU A 441 -20.25 -21.16 -25.49
CA LEU A 441 -20.26 -21.48 -24.06
C LEU A 441 -21.68 -21.86 -23.68
N GLN A 442 -21.86 -23.05 -23.12
CA GLN A 442 -23.15 -23.57 -22.71
C GLN A 442 -23.14 -24.02 -21.25
N LEU A 443 -24.04 -23.44 -20.46
CA LEU A 443 -24.42 -23.93 -19.13
C LEU A 443 -25.82 -24.53 -19.20
N ILE A 444 -25.95 -25.81 -18.86
CA ILE A 444 -27.24 -26.48 -18.71
C ILE A 444 -27.35 -26.98 -17.27
N ALA A 445 -28.32 -26.50 -16.53
CA ALA A 445 -28.67 -26.97 -15.21
C ALA A 445 -30.07 -27.58 -15.19
N ASN A 446 -30.19 -28.78 -14.64
CA ASN A 446 -31.49 -29.40 -14.41
C ASN A 446 -32.35 -28.60 -13.41
N ARG A 447 -31.71 -27.87 -12.49
CA ARG A 447 -32.38 -26.94 -11.56
C ARG A 447 -31.91 -25.50 -11.75
N ASP A 448 -30.82 -25.07 -11.10
CA ASP A 448 -30.45 -23.66 -11.09
C ASP A 448 -29.07 -23.39 -11.73
N VAL A 449 -28.94 -22.24 -12.39
CA VAL A 449 -27.64 -21.66 -12.77
C VAL A 449 -27.35 -20.48 -11.85
N VAL A 450 -26.24 -20.52 -11.11
CA VAL A 450 -25.86 -19.50 -10.12
C VAL A 450 -24.44 -18.99 -10.41
N LEU A 451 -24.33 -17.72 -10.80
CA LEU A 451 -23.07 -17.04 -11.10
C LEU A 451 -22.88 -15.90 -10.09
N GLU A 452 -21.84 -15.98 -9.25
CA GLU A 452 -21.61 -15.03 -8.16
C GLU A 452 -20.19 -14.47 -8.16
N ALA A 453 -20.01 -13.20 -7.76
CA ALA A 453 -18.68 -12.68 -7.49
C ALA A 453 -18.08 -13.29 -6.21
N ALA A 454 -16.76 -13.25 -6.11
CA ALA A 454 -16.03 -13.54 -4.88
C ALA A 454 -15.61 -12.23 -4.18
N ALA A 455 -15.64 -12.22 -2.85
CA ALA A 455 -15.33 -11.02 -2.06
C ALA A 455 -13.84 -10.95 -1.72
N ASN A 456 -13.23 -9.80 -1.99
CA ASN A 456 -11.89 -9.45 -1.49
C ASN A 456 -12.05 -8.49 -0.32
N THR A 457 -11.34 -8.69 0.79
CA THR A 457 -11.44 -7.82 1.96
C THR A 457 -10.10 -7.25 2.39
N GLN A 458 -10.11 -6.02 2.89
CA GLN A 458 -8.94 -5.37 3.48
C GLN A 458 -9.32 -4.80 4.85
N LYS A 459 -8.54 -5.10 5.88
CA LYS A 459 -8.72 -4.55 7.23
C LYS A 459 -7.44 -3.91 7.72
N LEU A 460 -7.55 -2.70 8.25
CA LEU A 460 -6.47 -1.96 8.90
C LEU A 460 -6.88 -1.63 10.33
N ASN A 461 -6.01 -1.93 11.30
CA ASN A 461 -6.21 -1.57 12.69
C ASN A 461 -4.91 -1.01 13.27
N GLY A 462 -4.91 0.27 13.60
CA GLY A 462 -3.76 0.94 14.18
C GLY A 462 -4.08 1.57 15.54
N LYS A 463 -3.13 1.48 16.46
CA LYS A 463 -3.22 2.02 17.82
C LYS A 463 -1.89 2.63 18.22
N ASN A 464 -1.91 3.91 18.59
CA ASN A 464 -0.74 4.63 19.07
C ASN A 464 -1.01 5.21 20.46
N LYS A 465 -0.05 5.13 21.37
CA LYS A 465 -0.10 5.70 22.72
C LYS A 465 1.23 6.33 23.06
N SER A 466 1.21 7.53 23.63
CA SER A 466 2.38 8.21 24.16
C SER A 466 2.07 8.82 25.53
N SER A 467 3.07 8.86 26.40
CA SER A 467 2.99 9.48 27.71
C SER A 467 4.37 9.90 28.19
N GLY A 468 4.49 11.06 28.80
CA GLY A 468 5.75 11.48 29.38
C GLY A 468 5.61 12.70 30.26
N GLY A 469 6.66 12.97 31.01
CA GLY A 469 6.80 14.18 31.79
C GLY A 469 8.25 14.43 32.15
N ALA A 470 8.61 15.69 32.34
CA ALA A 470 9.92 16.09 32.82
C ALA A 470 9.81 17.33 33.70
N VAL A 471 10.75 17.47 34.63
CA VAL A 471 10.93 18.65 35.47
C VAL A 471 12.39 19.06 35.35
N GLY A 472 12.68 20.34 35.18
CA GLY A 472 14.03 20.83 35.06
C GLY A 472 14.21 22.24 35.60
N VAL A 473 15.48 22.62 35.73
CA VAL A 473 15.93 23.95 36.13
C VAL A 473 16.89 24.44 35.05
N SER A 474 16.73 25.68 34.59
CA SER A 474 17.60 26.32 33.62
C SER A 474 18.13 27.65 34.13
N VAL A 475 19.39 27.93 33.84
CA VAL A 475 20.06 29.21 34.12
C VAL A 475 20.50 29.78 32.79
N GLY A 476 20.06 30.99 32.44
CA GLY A 476 20.45 31.68 31.21
C GLY A 476 21.08 33.04 31.51
N VAL A 477 22.14 33.40 30.76
CA VAL A 477 22.78 34.72 30.83
C VAL A 477 22.50 35.46 29.52
N GLY A 478 21.62 36.46 29.56
CA GLY A 478 21.34 37.37 28.45
C GLY A 478 22.02 38.73 28.67
N SER A 479 22.09 39.57 27.63
CA SER A 479 22.68 40.92 27.67
C SER A 479 21.79 41.91 28.46
N GLY A 480 21.57 41.63 29.73
CA GLY A 480 20.79 42.47 30.63
C GLY A 480 20.55 41.89 32.03
N GLU A 481 20.36 40.58 32.21
CA GLU A 481 20.17 39.95 33.53
C GLU A 481 20.36 38.41 33.46
N ALA A 482 20.87 37.79 34.54
CA ALA A 482 20.99 36.35 34.68
C ALA A 482 19.71 35.76 35.33
N GLY A 483 19.01 34.87 34.62
CA GLY A 483 17.74 34.31 35.08
C GLY A 483 17.81 32.82 35.40
N ILE A 484 17.29 32.43 36.57
CA ILE A 484 17.04 31.02 36.93
C ILE A 484 15.57 30.71 36.69
N SER A 485 15.25 29.58 36.06
CA SER A 485 13.88 29.14 35.78
C SER A 485 13.68 27.67 36.14
N ILE A 486 12.50 27.31 36.64
CA ILE A 486 12.05 25.92 36.83
C ILE A 486 11.00 25.63 35.79
N PHE A 487 11.12 24.53 35.04
CA PHE A 487 10.09 24.06 34.13
C PHE A 487 9.58 22.68 34.51
N ALA A 488 8.31 22.44 34.26
CA ALA A 488 7.65 21.14 34.37
C ALA A 488 6.81 20.94 33.10
N ASN A 489 6.87 19.76 32.50
CA ASN A 489 6.05 19.39 31.35
C ASN A 489 5.45 18.00 31.54
N ALA A 490 4.21 17.81 31.08
CA ALA A 490 3.51 16.54 31.03
C ALA A 490 2.79 16.41 29.68
N ASN A 491 2.89 15.25 29.04
CA ASN A 491 2.21 14.98 27.79
C ASN A 491 1.58 13.58 27.76
N LYS A 492 0.44 13.47 27.07
CA LYS A 492 -0.30 12.22 26.85
C LYS A 492 -0.95 12.26 25.48
N GLY A 493 -0.69 11.25 24.67
CA GLY A 493 -1.27 11.08 23.33
C GLY A 493 -1.90 9.71 23.16
N ALA A 494 -3.03 9.66 22.44
CA ALA A 494 -3.68 8.42 22.03
C ALA A 494 -4.27 8.58 20.62
N GLY A 495 -4.04 7.58 19.79
CA GLY A 495 -4.57 7.49 18.43
C GLY A 495 -5.12 6.11 18.12
N LYS A 496 -6.20 6.07 17.35
CA LYS A 496 -6.80 4.85 16.80
C LYS A 496 -7.12 5.09 15.32
N GLU A 497 -6.82 4.10 14.48
CA GLU A 497 -7.25 4.06 13.08
C GLU A 497 -7.89 2.70 12.80
N ILE A 498 -8.99 2.71 12.05
CA ILE A 498 -9.64 1.53 11.50
C ILE A 498 -9.89 1.79 10.01
N GLY A 499 -9.52 0.84 9.16
CA GLY A 499 -9.93 0.79 7.76
C GLY A 499 -10.58 -0.55 7.46
N ASN A 500 -11.68 -0.58 6.71
CA ASN A 500 -12.32 -1.80 6.23
C ASN A 500 -12.74 -1.58 4.77
N GLY A 501 -12.20 -2.37 3.86
CA GLY A 501 -12.55 -2.38 2.44
C GLY A 501 -13.11 -3.75 2.02
N THR A 502 -14.02 -3.74 1.06
CA THR A 502 -14.50 -4.93 0.35
C THR A 502 -14.61 -4.59 -1.12
N THR A 503 -13.92 -5.33 -1.98
CA THR A 503 -14.09 -5.27 -3.43
C THR A 503 -14.54 -6.62 -3.95
N TRP A 504 -15.11 -6.67 -5.14
CA TRP A 504 -15.60 -7.92 -5.72
C TRP A 504 -14.76 -8.37 -6.92
N THR A 505 -14.58 -9.69 -7.05
CA THR A 505 -14.01 -10.34 -8.24
C THR A 505 -15.13 -11.04 -8.98
N GLU A 506 -15.44 -10.54 -10.17
CA GLU A 506 -16.70 -10.89 -10.81
C GLU A 506 -16.59 -12.24 -11.53
N THR A 507 -17.68 -13.00 -11.55
CA THR A 507 -17.73 -14.18 -12.41
C THR A 507 -17.89 -13.75 -13.86
N THR A 508 -17.00 -14.22 -14.74
CA THR A 508 -17.00 -13.82 -16.15
C THR A 508 -17.14 -15.04 -17.05
N LEU A 509 -18.10 -14.98 -17.98
CA LEU A 509 -18.33 -15.99 -19.02
C LEU A 509 -18.13 -15.31 -20.37
N ASP A 510 -17.09 -15.69 -21.10
CA ASP A 510 -16.75 -15.12 -22.40
C ASP A 510 -16.89 -16.18 -23.50
N ALA A 511 -17.95 -16.09 -24.30
CA ALA A 511 -18.11 -16.89 -25.50
C ALA A 511 -17.66 -16.11 -26.73
N GLY A 512 -16.83 -16.71 -27.58
CA GLY A 512 -16.46 -16.14 -28.88
C GLY A 512 -17.63 -16.04 -29.86
N GLN A 513 -18.67 -16.87 -29.68
CA GLN A 513 -19.87 -16.90 -30.52
C GLN A 513 -21.14 -16.84 -29.67
N LYS A 514 -21.66 -17.98 -29.20
CA LYS A 514 -22.92 -18.02 -28.45
C LYS A 514 -22.70 -18.35 -26.98
N ALA A 515 -23.26 -17.52 -26.09
CA ALA A 515 -23.42 -17.87 -24.69
C ALA A 515 -24.85 -18.39 -24.46
N SER A 516 -24.98 -19.63 -23.96
CA SER A 516 -26.24 -20.31 -23.71
C SER A 516 -26.40 -20.64 -22.22
N LEU A 517 -27.42 -20.10 -21.58
CA LEU A 517 -27.79 -20.36 -20.19
C LEU A 517 -29.14 -21.09 -20.17
N VAL A 518 -29.19 -22.32 -19.69
CA VAL A 518 -30.43 -23.10 -19.59
C VAL A 518 -30.59 -23.60 -18.16
N SER A 519 -31.69 -23.23 -17.51
CA SER A 519 -32.04 -23.69 -16.16
C SER A 519 -33.45 -24.25 -16.13
N GLY A 520 -33.63 -25.40 -15.47
CA GLY A 520 -34.97 -25.97 -15.25
C GLY A 520 -35.82 -25.13 -14.29
N ARG A 521 -35.19 -24.32 -13.44
CA ARG A 521 -35.83 -23.45 -12.46
C ARG A 521 -35.28 -22.03 -12.53
N ASP A 522 -34.25 -21.66 -11.76
CA ASP A 522 -33.83 -20.25 -11.68
C ASP A 522 -32.44 -20.01 -12.29
N THR A 523 -32.22 -18.78 -12.73
CA THR A 523 -30.89 -18.29 -13.10
C THR A 523 -30.58 -17.02 -12.32
N THR A 524 -29.48 -17.02 -11.56
CA THR A 524 -29.03 -15.89 -10.75
C THR A 524 -27.64 -15.44 -11.16
N LEU A 525 -27.50 -14.18 -11.50
CA LEU A 525 -26.23 -13.49 -11.77
C LEU A 525 -26.06 -12.40 -10.72
N LYS A 526 -25.02 -12.50 -9.89
CA LYS A 526 -24.76 -11.54 -8.82
C LYS A 526 -23.28 -11.15 -8.76
N GLY A 527 -22.92 -10.01 -9.34
CA GLY A 527 -21.53 -9.69 -9.65
C GLY A 527 -20.99 -10.61 -10.76
N ALA A 528 -21.76 -10.74 -11.85
CA ALA A 528 -21.41 -11.64 -12.95
C ALA A 528 -21.67 -11.00 -14.33
N GLN A 529 -20.78 -11.27 -15.27
CA GLN A 529 -20.86 -10.80 -16.66
C GLN A 529 -20.88 -11.98 -17.61
N VAL A 530 -21.87 -12.03 -18.50
CA VAL A 530 -21.98 -13.05 -19.54
C VAL A 530 -21.90 -12.37 -20.89
N ASN A 531 -20.83 -12.66 -21.61
CA ASN A 531 -20.47 -12.06 -22.89
C ASN A 531 -20.57 -13.09 -24.02
N GLY A 532 -21.09 -12.68 -25.17
CA GLY A 532 -21.06 -13.46 -26.40
C GLY A 532 -21.55 -12.66 -27.60
N GLU A 533 -21.20 -13.06 -28.83
CA GLU A 533 -21.79 -12.44 -30.03
C GLU A 533 -23.32 -12.60 -30.08
N SER A 534 -23.83 -13.71 -29.54
CA SER A 534 -25.25 -13.91 -29.26
C SER A 534 -25.48 -14.51 -27.88
N ILE A 535 -26.59 -14.15 -27.24
CA ILE A 535 -27.00 -14.71 -25.95
C ILE A 535 -28.32 -15.45 -26.09
N LEU A 536 -28.36 -16.68 -25.58
CA LEU A 536 -29.57 -17.45 -25.37
C LEU A 536 -29.73 -17.75 -23.88
N ALA A 537 -30.81 -17.29 -23.27
CA ALA A 537 -31.15 -17.66 -21.90
C ALA A 537 -32.56 -18.27 -21.86
N LYS A 538 -32.67 -19.51 -21.36
CA LYS A 538 -33.94 -20.22 -21.14
C LYS A 538 -34.05 -20.58 -19.66
N VAL A 539 -34.93 -19.89 -18.96
CA VAL A 539 -35.06 -19.96 -17.50
C VAL A 539 -36.46 -20.45 -17.15
N GLY A 540 -36.56 -21.61 -16.52
CA GLY A 540 -37.87 -22.25 -16.24
C GLY A 540 -38.78 -21.43 -15.31
N ARG A 541 -38.20 -20.64 -14.42
CA ARG A 541 -38.89 -19.87 -13.38
C ARG A 541 -38.38 -18.43 -13.31
N ASP A 542 -37.37 -18.11 -12.52
CA ASP A 542 -36.98 -16.71 -12.25
C ASP A 542 -35.55 -16.40 -12.70
N LEU A 543 -35.37 -15.23 -13.35
CA LEU A 543 -34.07 -14.68 -13.74
C LEU A 543 -33.75 -13.46 -12.85
N THR A 544 -32.66 -13.50 -12.11
CA THR A 544 -32.19 -12.40 -11.26
C THR A 544 -30.82 -11.92 -11.70
N LEU A 545 -30.67 -10.62 -11.94
CA LEU A 545 -29.39 -9.96 -12.21
C LEU A 545 -29.16 -8.84 -11.18
N GLN A 546 -28.10 -8.94 -10.39
CA GLN A 546 -27.79 -7.98 -9.33
C GLN A 546 -26.32 -7.55 -9.34
N SER A 547 -26.08 -6.25 -9.52
CA SER A 547 -24.73 -5.69 -9.37
C SER A 547 -24.32 -5.54 -7.91
N LEU A 548 -23.02 -5.58 -7.64
CA LEU A 548 -22.45 -5.48 -6.28
C LEU A 548 -21.66 -4.18 -6.12
N GLN A 549 -21.72 -3.60 -4.93
CA GLN A 549 -20.97 -2.39 -4.60
C GLN A 549 -19.65 -2.76 -3.93
N ASP A 550 -18.58 -2.17 -4.43
CA ASP A 550 -17.32 -2.04 -3.71
C ASP A 550 -17.52 -1.06 -2.55
N ARG A 551 -16.95 -1.39 -1.39
CA ARG A 551 -17.06 -0.61 -0.17
C ARG A 551 -15.70 -0.29 0.40
N ASP A 552 -15.50 0.94 0.85
CA ASP A 552 -14.34 1.31 1.66
C ASP A 552 -14.76 2.23 2.80
N TYR A 553 -14.22 1.96 3.99
CA TYR A 553 -14.52 2.67 5.21
C TYR A 553 -13.23 2.97 5.96
N TYR A 554 -13.03 4.23 6.33
CA TYR A 554 -11.87 4.63 7.11
C TYR A 554 -12.26 5.60 8.24
N ASP A 555 -11.85 5.30 9.47
CA ASP A 555 -12.02 6.16 10.64
C ASP A 555 -10.71 6.27 11.40
N SER A 556 -10.20 7.49 11.52
CA SER A 556 -9.02 7.80 12.32
C SER A 556 -9.34 8.90 13.34
N LYS A 557 -8.91 8.67 14.58
CA LYS A 557 -9.08 9.61 15.70
C LYS A 557 -7.77 9.73 16.44
N GLN A 558 -7.23 10.94 16.50
CA GLN A 558 -6.02 11.27 17.25
C GLN A 558 -6.32 12.38 18.26
N LYS A 559 -5.85 12.19 19.49
CA LYS A 559 -5.93 13.16 20.58
C LYS A 559 -4.58 13.24 21.26
N ASN A 560 -3.97 14.41 21.29
CA ASN A 560 -2.83 14.66 22.17
C ASN A 560 -3.11 15.86 23.07
N VAL A 561 -2.78 15.68 24.35
CA VAL A 561 -2.88 16.66 25.41
C VAL A 561 -1.49 16.84 25.98
N GLY A 562 -0.98 18.06 26.01
CA GLY A 562 0.28 18.38 26.66
C GLY A 562 0.17 19.70 27.41
N GLY A 563 0.75 19.76 28.60
CA GLY A 563 0.81 20.96 29.40
C GLY A 563 2.17 21.10 30.05
N GLY A 564 2.63 22.33 30.23
CA GLY A 564 3.86 22.62 30.92
C GLY A 564 3.88 24.03 31.49
N ALA A 565 4.55 24.18 32.62
CA ALA A 565 4.69 25.42 33.34
C ALA A 565 6.18 25.72 33.50
N SER A 566 6.59 26.95 33.27
CA SER A 566 7.93 27.45 33.56
C SER A 566 7.83 28.68 34.43
N LEU A 567 8.52 28.70 35.58
CA LEU A 567 8.53 29.80 36.53
C LEU A 567 9.95 30.36 36.61
N ALA A 568 10.17 31.65 36.33
CA ALA A 568 11.43 32.30 36.64
C ALA A 568 11.52 32.58 38.15
N ILE A 569 12.64 32.20 38.76
CA ILE A 569 12.94 32.44 40.18
C ILE A 569 13.61 33.82 40.35
N VAL A 570 14.39 34.26 39.35
CA VAL A 570 15.10 35.56 39.32
C VAL A 570 14.86 36.20 37.95
N GLY A 571 14.37 37.44 37.93
CA GLY A 571 13.80 38.15 36.77
C GLY A 571 12.27 38.12 36.73
N GLN A 572 11.62 39.12 36.11
CA GLN A 572 10.16 39.16 35.94
C GLN A 572 9.69 38.19 34.84
N GLY A 573 8.90 37.16 35.18
CA GLY A 573 8.12 36.39 34.21
C GLY A 573 7.80 34.94 34.60
N GLY A 574 6.53 34.56 34.56
CA GLY A 574 6.06 33.17 34.55
C GLY A 574 5.49 32.82 33.18
N GLY A 575 5.83 31.63 32.66
CA GLY A 575 5.34 31.14 31.38
C GLY A 575 4.53 29.87 31.51
N ALA A 576 3.31 29.87 30.95
CA ALA A 576 2.50 28.67 30.82
C ALA A 576 2.49 28.26 29.33
N ASN A 577 2.82 26.99 29.05
CA ASN A 577 2.64 26.40 27.74
C ASN A 577 1.42 25.46 27.76
N LEU A 578 0.45 25.74 26.89
CA LEU A 578 -0.75 24.94 26.69
C LEU A 578 -0.70 24.34 25.29
N SER A 579 -0.76 23.00 25.18
CA SER A 579 -0.81 22.30 23.89
C SER A 579 -1.99 21.33 23.81
N LEU A 580 -2.84 21.50 22.80
CA LEU A 580 -3.96 20.62 22.51
C LEU A 580 -4.00 20.32 21.01
N SER A 581 -4.04 19.03 20.65
CA SER A 581 -4.17 18.60 19.26
C SER A 581 -5.25 17.54 19.12
N GLN A 582 -6.13 17.71 18.13
CA GLN A 582 -7.14 16.72 17.79
C GLN A 582 -7.32 16.67 16.27
N SER A 583 -7.13 15.48 15.70
CA SER A 583 -7.37 15.18 14.28
C SER A 583 -8.38 14.05 14.17
N LYS A 584 -9.36 14.21 13.27
CA LYS A 584 -10.32 13.18 12.91
C LYS A 584 -10.36 13.08 11.39
N LEU A 585 -10.38 11.86 10.89
CA LEU A 585 -10.61 11.55 9.48
C LEU A 585 -11.71 10.49 9.42
N HIS A 586 -12.73 10.75 8.62
CA HIS A 586 -13.78 9.80 8.32
C HIS A 586 -13.94 9.73 6.81
N SER A 587 -13.98 8.53 6.24
CA SER A 587 -14.27 8.29 4.83
C SER A 587 -15.19 7.09 4.71
N LYS A 588 -16.18 7.18 3.84
CA LYS A 588 -17.08 6.10 3.48
C LYS A 588 -17.33 6.12 1.97
N TYR A 589 -17.20 4.97 1.35
CA TYR A 589 -17.34 4.74 -0.08
C TYR A 589 -18.17 3.48 -0.30
N ASP A 590 -19.19 3.57 -1.16
CA ASP A 590 -20.03 2.48 -1.64
C ASP A 590 -20.31 2.75 -3.13
N SER A 591 -19.81 1.92 -4.06
CA SER A 591 -19.99 2.17 -5.51
C SER A 591 -19.97 0.89 -6.32
N VAL A 592 -20.89 0.71 -7.27
CA VAL A 592 -20.80 -0.36 -8.27
C VAL A 592 -19.74 0.04 -9.29
N GLN A 593 -18.62 -0.68 -9.35
CA GLN A 593 -17.60 -0.48 -10.38
C GLN A 593 -17.95 -1.26 -11.65
N GLU A 594 -18.25 -2.55 -11.48
CA GLU A 594 -18.59 -3.47 -12.55
C GLU A 594 -20.09 -3.81 -12.51
N GLN A 595 -20.80 -3.59 -13.61
CA GLN A 595 -22.22 -3.95 -13.69
C GLN A 595 -22.39 -5.43 -14.04
N THR A 596 -23.31 -6.08 -13.33
CA THR A 596 -23.80 -7.41 -13.68
C THR A 596 -24.66 -7.33 -14.93
N GLY A 597 -24.49 -8.27 -15.86
CA GLY A 597 -25.29 -8.24 -17.07
C GLY A 597 -25.09 -9.38 -18.06
N LEU A 598 -26.00 -9.40 -19.03
CA LEU A 598 -25.92 -10.17 -20.26
C LEU A 598 -25.52 -9.22 -21.38
N PHE A 599 -24.37 -9.45 -22.02
CA PHE A 599 -23.80 -8.58 -23.04
C PHE A 599 -23.67 -9.31 -24.39
N ALA A 600 -24.63 -9.07 -25.28
CA ALA A 600 -24.65 -9.63 -26.61
C ALA A 600 -23.95 -8.73 -27.66
N GLY A 601 -23.21 -9.34 -28.58
CA GLY A 601 -22.66 -8.68 -29.76
C GLY A 601 -23.72 -8.43 -30.84
N LYS A 602 -23.31 -8.58 -32.10
CA LYS A 602 -24.16 -8.29 -33.28
C LYS A 602 -25.22 -9.36 -33.55
N GLY A 603 -25.14 -10.49 -32.87
CA GLY A 603 -26.09 -11.59 -32.92
C GLY A 603 -27.35 -11.36 -32.10
N GLY A 604 -27.34 -10.40 -31.16
CA GLY A 604 -28.50 -10.08 -30.32
C GLY A 604 -28.71 -11.05 -29.16
N PHE A 605 -29.76 -10.81 -28.37
CA PHE A 605 -30.16 -11.70 -27.28
C PHE A 605 -31.55 -12.28 -27.48
N GLN A 606 -31.72 -13.52 -27.04
CA GLN A 606 -32.99 -14.19 -26.85
C GLN A 606 -33.09 -14.69 -25.41
N VAL A 607 -33.91 -14.03 -24.61
CA VAL A 607 -34.10 -14.34 -23.19
C VAL A 607 -35.56 -14.75 -22.97
N GLU A 608 -35.77 -15.95 -22.48
CA GLU A 608 -37.08 -16.52 -22.16
C GLU A 608 -37.10 -16.96 -20.69
N VAL A 609 -38.00 -16.36 -19.91
CA VAL A 609 -38.08 -16.56 -18.45
C VAL A 609 -39.49 -16.92 -18.08
N GLY A 610 -39.71 -18.06 -17.40
CA GLY A 610 -41.03 -18.60 -17.12
C GLY A 610 -41.95 -17.68 -16.31
N LYS A 611 -41.44 -17.11 -15.21
CA LYS A 611 -42.21 -16.32 -14.23
C LYS A 611 -41.72 -14.88 -14.12
N HIS A 612 -40.57 -14.60 -13.52
CA HIS A 612 -40.17 -13.23 -13.21
C HIS A 612 -38.73 -12.92 -13.61
N THR A 613 -38.50 -11.72 -14.13
CA THR A 613 -37.16 -11.18 -14.36
C THR A 613 -36.93 -9.99 -13.44
N GLN A 614 -35.87 -10.03 -12.63
CA GLN A 614 -35.47 -8.95 -11.71
C GLN A 614 -34.11 -8.37 -12.12
N LEU A 615 -34.05 -7.04 -12.28
CA LEU A 615 -32.83 -6.29 -12.60
C LEU A 615 -32.48 -5.28 -11.49
N ASP A 616 -31.44 -5.54 -10.70
CA ASP A 616 -30.97 -4.65 -9.64
C ASP A 616 -29.63 -4.00 -10.02
N GLY A 617 -29.69 -2.76 -10.53
CA GLY A 617 -28.54 -2.02 -11.05
C GLY A 617 -27.80 -2.76 -12.17
N SER A 618 -28.52 -3.53 -12.98
CA SER A 618 -27.97 -4.53 -13.91
C SER A 618 -28.55 -4.41 -15.32
N VAL A 619 -27.87 -5.00 -16.30
CA VAL A 619 -28.18 -4.75 -17.72
C VAL A 619 -28.35 -6.01 -18.55
N ILE A 620 -29.25 -5.94 -19.54
CA ILE A 620 -29.30 -6.85 -20.68
C ILE A 620 -29.00 -6.01 -21.92
N ALA A 621 -27.73 -6.04 -22.34
CA ALA A 621 -27.21 -5.18 -23.38
C ALA A 621 -26.97 -5.97 -24.68
N SER A 622 -27.15 -5.27 -25.80
CA SER A 622 -26.72 -5.74 -27.11
C SER A 622 -26.29 -4.60 -28.02
N THR A 623 -25.32 -4.89 -28.89
CA THR A 623 -24.91 -4.04 -30.02
C THR A 623 -25.65 -4.35 -31.33
N ALA A 624 -26.54 -5.36 -31.34
CA ALA A 624 -27.36 -5.73 -32.48
C ALA A 624 -28.53 -4.77 -32.71
N GLU A 625 -29.08 -4.77 -33.92
CA GLU A 625 -30.34 -4.12 -34.25
C GLU A 625 -31.50 -4.66 -33.41
N ALA A 626 -32.49 -3.81 -33.13
CA ALA A 626 -33.59 -4.11 -32.20
C ALA A 626 -34.38 -5.39 -32.55
N GLU A 627 -34.45 -5.75 -33.83
CA GLU A 627 -35.16 -6.95 -34.30
C GLU A 627 -34.52 -8.26 -33.82
N LYS A 628 -33.22 -8.25 -33.51
CA LYS A 628 -32.49 -9.43 -33.00
C LYS A 628 -32.52 -9.56 -31.49
N ASN A 629 -33.15 -8.60 -30.81
CA ASN A 629 -33.23 -8.53 -29.36
C ASN A 629 -34.64 -8.87 -28.90
N ARG A 630 -34.78 -9.96 -28.14
CA ARG A 630 -36.07 -10.41 -27.60
C ARG A 630 -35.95 -10.84 -26.15
N LEU A 631 -36.71 -10.20 -25.27
CA LEU A 631 -36.97 -10.67 -23.90
C LEU A 631 -38.44 -11.02 -23.78
N SER A 632 -38.73 -12.24 -23.30
CA SER A 632 -40.08 -12.70 -23.00
C SER A 632 -40.13 -13.24 -21.58
N THR A 633 -40.90 -12.60 -20.72
CA THR A 633 -41.00 -12.93 -19.28
C THR A 633 -42.45 -12.90 -18.80
N GLY A 634 -42.75 -13.52 -17.65
CA GLY A 634 -44.08 -13.43 -17.05
C GLY A 634 -44.32 -12.03 -16.47
N SER A 635 -43.43 -11.54 -15.61
CA SER A 635 -43.38 -10.16 -15.12
C SER A 635 -41.93 -9.65 -15.03
N LEU A 636 -41.74 -8.34 -15.05
CA LEU A 636 -40.45 -7.67 -15.05
C LEU A 636 -40.37 -6.65 -13.91
N GLY A 637 -39.31 -6.74 -13.11
CA GLY A 637 -39.00 -5.82 -12.02
C GLY A 637 -37.59 -5.24 -12.15
N TRP A 638 -37.40 -4.00 -11.72
CA TRP A 638 -36.08 -3.39 -11.64
C TRP A 638 -35.93 -2.43 -10.46
N SER A 639 -34.70 -2.30 -9.99
CA SER A 639 -34.28 -1.35 -8.98
C SER A 639 -32.94 -0.71 -9.31
N GLU A 640 -32.66 0.43 -8.70
CA GLU A 640 -31.41 1.16 -8.86
C GLU A 640 -30.55 1.05 -7.60
N ILE A 641 -29.24 1.05 -7.78
CA ILE A 641 -28.26 1.03 -6.69
C ILE A 641 -27.66 2.42 -6.51
N ARG A 642 -27.80 2.98 -5.31
CA ARG A 642 -27.26 4.31 -4.98
C ARG A 642 -25.79 4.22 -4.60
N ASN A 643 -24.94 4.87 -5.38
CA ASN A 643 -23.51 5.00 -5.11
C ASN A 643 -23.24 6.27 -4.29
N LYS A 644 -22.33 6.16 -3.33
CA LYS A 644 -21.99 7.26 -2.42
C LYS A 644 -20.51 7.23 -2.10
N ALA A 645 -19.87 8.38 -2.20
CA ALA A 645 -18.55 8.62 -1.65
C ALA A 645 -18.62 9.87 -0.78
N GLU A 646 -18.21 9.78 0.48
CA GLU A 646 -18.16 10.92 1.40
C GLU A 646 -16.89 10.86 2.25
N TYR A 647 -16.23 12.01 2.44
CA TYR A 647 -15.17 12.11 3.43
C TYR A 647 -15.26 13.40 4.23
N LYS A 648 -14.69 13.36 5.42
CA LYS A 648 -14.59 14.48 6.35
C LYS A 648 -13.24 14.43 7.06
N SER A 649 -12.41 15.42 6.81
CA SER A 649 -11.20 15.71 7.55
C SER A 649 -11.42 16.88 8.50
N GLN A 650 -11.01 16.70 9.75
CA GLN A 650 -11.05 17.72 10.78
C GLN A 650 -9.69 17.78 11.47
N LEU A 651 -9.08 18.96 11.43
CA LEU A 651 -7.88 19.29 12.19
C LEU A 651 -8.21 20.41 13.18
N GLN A 652 -7.84 20.21 14.44
CA GLN A 652 -7.91 21.21 15.51
C GLN A 652 -6.54 21.28 16.18
N SER A 653 -5.96 22.48 16.24
CA SER A 653 -4.71 22.74 16.96
C SER A 653 -4.83 24.05 17.74
N VAL A 654 -4.43 24.05 19.01
CA VAL A 654 -4.17 25.30 19.74
C VAL A 654 -2.89 25.18 20.57
N SER A 655 -1.97 26.11 20.34
CA SER A 655 -0.76 26.36 21.12
C SER A 655 -0.80 27.79 21.68
N VAL A 656 -0.64 27.92 22.99
CA VAL A 656 -0.49 29.22 23.68
C VAL A 656 0.75 29.12 24.56
N SER A 657 1.71 30.04 24.38
CA SER A 657 2.78 30.31 25.33
C SER A 657 2.68 31.76 25.78
N SER A 658 2.31 31.98 27.05
CA SER A 658 2.22 33.31 27.65
C SER A 658 3.56 33.70 28.28
N ALA A 659 4.03 34.91 28.05
CA ALA A 659 4.94 35.62 28.95
C ALA A 659 4.29 37.00 29.22
N ASN A 660 3.91 37.24 30.48
CA ASN A 660 3.28 38.46 31.04
C ASN A 660 3.85 39.78 30.49
N ASP A 661 3.21 40.97 30.48
CA ASP A 661 1.88 41.51 30.80
C ASP A 661 1.78 42.86 30.02
N GLY A 662 0.58 43.28 29.64
CA GLY A 662 0.34 44.52 28.89
C GLY A 662 -0.19 44.28 27.47
N ALA A 663 -1.34 44.88 27.17
CA ALA A 663 -2.20 44.66 26.00
C ALA A 663 -1.63 45.07 24.62
N GLY A 664 -0.30 45.01 24.41
CA GLY A 664 0.37 45.39 23.16
C GLY A 664 1.52 44.49 22.70
N ALA A 665 1.88 43.43 23.43
CA ALA A 665 3.05 42.59 23.13
C ALA A 665 2.69 41.17 22.65
N PHE A 666 1.70 41.04 21.75
CA PHE A 666 1.31 39.75 21.17
C PHE A 666 2.26 39.22 20.07
N VAL A 667 3.25 40.00 19.65
CA VAL A 667 4.10 39.66 18.49
C VAL A 667 5.54 39.91 18.89
N SER A 668 6.37 38.86 19.10
CA SER A 668 7.84 38.91 18.88
C SER A 668 8.64 37.66 19.27
N ASN A 669 8.11 36.65 19.98
CA ASN A 669 8.91 35.45 20.31
C ASN A 669 8.14 34.12 20.37
N MET A 670 6.97 34.05 19.70
CA MET A 670 6.23 32.80 19.49
C MET A 670 6.40 32.35 18.04
N PRO A 671 6.62 31.05 17.73
CA PRO A 671 6.25 30.56 16.41
C PRO A 671 4.74 30.80 16.26
N SER A 672 4.32 31.64 15.32
CA SER A 672 2.94 32.14 15.15
C SER A 672 1.90 31.07 14.75
N GLY A 673 2.02 29.84 15.25
CA GLY A 673 1.02 28.79 15.12
C GLY A 673 -0.15 29.03 16.07
N MET A 674 -1.17 29.77 15.62
CA MET A 674 -2.47 29.84 16.29
C MET A 674 -3.61 29.42 15.35
N LEU A 675 -4.48 28.54 15.87
CA LEU A 675 -5.80 28.12 15.38
C LEU A 675 -6.00 27.99 13.87
N ILE A 676 -5.69 26.80 13.33
CA ILE A 676 -6.29 26.32 12.09
C ILE A 676 -7.36 25.28 12.46
N ALA A 677 -8.61 25.72 12.61
CA ALA A 677 -9.75 24.81 12.56
C ALA A 677 -10.03 24.49 11.08
N TYR A 678 -9.32 23.50 10.54
CA TYR A 678 -9.54 23.06 9.16
C TYR A 678 -10.57 21.94 9.17
N ASN A 679 -11.76 22.23 8.65
CA ASN A 679 -12.74 21.21 8.29
C ASN A 679 -12.81 21.18 6.77
N HIS A 680 -12.51 20.04 6.19
CA HIS A 680 -12.69 19.81 4.76
C HIS A 680 -13.44 18.51 4.59
N GLY A 681 -14.32 18.47 3.61
CA GLY A 681 -15.13 17.31 3.33
C GLY A 681 -15.80 17.52 2.00
N ASP A 682 -16.01 16.42 1.32
CA ASP A 682 -16.65 16.40 0.02
C ASP A 682 -17.56 15.18 -0.06
N SER A 683 -18.51 15.24 -0.98
CA SER A 683 -19.45 14.16 -1.22
C SER A 683 -19.78 14.04 -2.70
N ALA A 684 -19.68 12.84 -3.24
CA ALA A 684 -20.14 12.49 -4.57
C ALA A 684 -21.20 11.40 -4.48
N SER A 685 -22.20 11.45 -5.35
CA SER A 685 -23.25 10.44 -5.45
C SER A 685 -23.56 10.18 -6.92
N GLY A 686 -23.88 8.94 -7.22
CA GLY A 686 -24.27 8.48 -8.55
C GLY A 686 -25.26 7.33 -8.41
N THR A 687 -25.87 6.91 -9.50
CA THR A 687 -26.86 5.82 -9.46
C THR A 687 -26.56 4.81 -10.55
N THR A 688 -26.40 3.56 -10.15
CA THR A 688 -26.31 2.43 -11.08
C THR A 688 -27.74 1.92 -11.32
N GLY A 689 -28.27 2.26 -12.48
CA GLY A 689 -29.62 1.88 -12.91
C GLY A 689 -29.66 0.54 -13.64
N SER A 690 -30.87 0.10 -13.95
CA SER A 690 -31.13 -1.10 -14.74
C SER A 690 -31.61 -0.75 -16.14
N ALA A 691 -31.16 -1.49 -17.15
CA ALA A 691 -31.49 -1.20 -18.55
C ALA A 691 -31.54 -2.45 -19.43
N ILE A 692 -32.35 -2.39 -20.48
CA ILE A 692 -32.44 -3.43 -21.51
C ILE A 692 -32.32 -2.77 -22.89
N SER A 693 -31.38 -3.22 -23.72
CA SER A 693 -31.23 -2.73 -25.10
C SER A 693 -32.56 -2.78 -25.87
N ALA A 694 -32.72 -1.85 -26.82
CA ALA A 694 -33.91 -1.78 -27.66
C ALA A 694 -34.21 -3.12 -28.35
N GLY A 695 -35.48 -3.52 -28.37
CA GLY A 695 -35.93 -4.78 -28.93
C GLY A 695 -37.35 -5.15 -28.50
N THR A 696 -37.75 -6.38 -28.83
CA THR A 696 -39.07 -6.91 -28.46
C THR A 696 -39.07 -7.28 -26.97
N LEU A 697 -39.94 -6.62 -26.20
CA LEU A 697 -40.20 -6.95 -24.80
C LEU A 697 -41.63 -7.47 -24.64
N GLU A 698 -41.77 -8.75 -24.34
CA GLU A 698 -43.05 -9.41 -24.13
C GLU A 698 -43.24 -9.73 -22.64
N VAL A 699 -44.28 -9.15 -22.04
CA VAL A 699 -44.73 -9.45 -20.68
C VAL A 699 -45.99 -10.31 -20.78
N ARG A 700 -45.88 -11.58 -20.43
CA ARG A 700 -46.95 -12.59 -20.64
C ARG A 700 -48.00 -12.59 -19.54
N ASP A 701 -47.71 -12.03 -18.37
CA ASP A 701 -48.66 -11.88 -17.26
C ASP A 701 -48.77 -10.40 -16.82
N PRO A 702 -49.53 -9.58 -17.56
CA PRO A 702 -49.71 -8.17 -17.23
C PRO A 702 -50.43 -7.96 -15.89
N ALA A 703 -51.19 -8.95 -15.39
CA ALA A 703 -51.87 -8.84 -14.09
C ALA A 703 -50.89 -8.88 -12.91
N ARG A 704 -49.73 -9.52 -13.08
CA ARG A 704 -48.63 -9.52 -12.10
C ARG A 704 -47.56 -8.45 -12.36
N GLN A 705 -47.71 -7.62 -13.39
CA GLN A 705 -46.80 -6.52 -13.70
C GLN A 705 -47.12 -5.28 -12.85
N GLN A 706 -46.25 -4.96 -11.88
CA GLN A 706 -46.47 -3.83 -10.96
C GLN A 706 -45.86 -2.51 -11.44
N GLN A 707 -44.71 -2.57 -12.12
CA GLN A 707 -43.99 -1.39 -12.61
C GLN A 707 -44.32 -1.10 -14.08
N ASP A 708 -44.39 0.18 -14.47
CA ASP A 708 -44.62 0.57 -15.86
C ASP A 708 -43.36 0.34 -16.70
N VAL A 709 -43.43 -0.63 -17.60
CA VAL A 709 -42.35 -1.06 -18.50
C VAL A 709 -41.85 0.09 -19.40
N ALA A 710 -42.67 1.12 -19.66
CA ALA A 710 -42.24 2.30 -20.41
C ALA A 710 -41.17 3.13 -19.67
N THR A 711 -41.09 3.01 -18.34
CA THR A 711 -40.14 3.76 -17.51
C THR A 711 -38.78 3.08 -17.38
N LEU A 712 -38.63 1.84 -17.88
CA LEU A 712 -37.36 1.14 -17.90
C LEU A 712 -36.42 1.73 -18.97
N SER A 713 -35.16 2.00 -18.58
CA SER A 713 -34.14 2.51 -19.50
C SER A 713 -33.89 1.56 -20.66
N ARG A 714 -33.83 2.13 -21.87
CA ARG A 714 -33.49 1.43 -23.12
C ARG A 714 -32.04 1.64 -23.56
N ASP A 715 -31.23 2.23 -22.68
CA ASP A 715 -29.85 2.60 -22.96
C ASP A 715 -28.92 2.03 -21.88
N PRO A 716 -28.40 0.80 -22.10
CA PRO A 716 -27.45 0.18 -21.19
C PRO A 716 -26.12 0.93 -21.07
N SER A 717 -25.74 1.72 -22.08
CA SER A 717 -24.44 2.42 -22.09
C SER A 717 -24.36 3.55 -21.05
N ARG A 718 -25.51 4.08 -20.64
CA ARG A 718 -25.65 5.11 -19.60
C ARG A 718 -26.24 4.56 -18.29
N ALA A 719 -26.32 3.24 -18.14
CA ALA A 719 -26.93 2.63 -16.96
C ALA A 719 -25.98 2.63 -15.74
N ASN A 720 -24.67 2.77 -15.94
CA ASN A 720 -23.70 2.83 -14.84
C ASN A 720 -23.18 4.25 -14.60
N ASP A 721 -23.68 4.93 -13.56
CA ASP A 721 -23.10 6.16 -13.03
C ASP A 721 -22.31 5.83 -11.74
N SER A 722 -21.18 5.13 -11.93
CA SER A 722 -20.27 4.75 -10.85
C SER A 722 -19.54 5.97 -10.31
N VAL A 723 -19.47 6.11 -8.99
CA VAL A 723 -18.71 7.19 -8.34
C VAL A 723 -17.29 6.70 -8.08
N SER A 724 -16.27 7.46 -8.49
CA SER A 724 -14.86 7.17 -8.17
C SER A 724 -14.52 7.53 -6.72
N PRO A 725 -13.54 6.85 -6.08
CA PRO A 725 -13.08 7.23 -4.75
C PRO A 725 -12.57 8.67 -4.72
N ILE A 726 -13.20 9.51 -3.88
CA ILE A 726 -12.82 10.92 -3.71
C ILE A 726 -11.82 11.15 -2.58
N PHE A 727 -11.48 10.10 -1.82
CA PHE A 727 -10.57 10.14 -0.68
C PHE A 727 -9.30 9.32 -0.95
N ASP A 728 -8.14 9.96 -0.77
CA ASP A 728 -6.82 9.32 -0.75
C ASP A 728 -6.11 9.72 0.55
N LYS A 729 -5.80 8.73 1.40
CA LYS A 729 -5.17 8.93 2.70
C LYS A 729 -3.86 9.70 2.59
N GLU A 730 -3.00 9.34 1.65
CA GLU A 730 -1.65 9.89 1.53
C GLU A 730 -1.70 11.30 0.97
N LYS A 731 -2.57 11.54 0.00
CA LYS A 731 -2.83 12.87 -0.56
C LYS A 731 -3.42 13.81 0.50
N GLU A 732 -4.41 13.36 1.27
CA GLU A 732 -5.02 14.19 2.33
C GLU A 732 -4.07 14.40 3.52
N GLN A 733 -3.28 13.38 3.91
CA GLN A 733 -2.21 13.56 4.90
C GLN A 733 -1.15 14.55 4.43
N LYS A 734 -0.73 14.49 3.17
CA LYS A 734 0.19 15.46 2.57
C LYS A 734 -0.42 16.86 2.53
N ARG A 735 -1.72 17.00 2.22
CA ARG A 735 -2.44 18.29 2.25
C ARG A 735 -2.44 18.89 3.64
N LEU A 736 -2.76 18.09 4.67
CA LEU A 736 -2.71 18.52 6.07
C LEU A 736 -1.28 18.94 6.49
N GLN A 737 -0.24 18.23 6.02
CA GLN A 737 1.16 18.59 6.26
C GLN A 737 1.59 19.87 5.51
N GLN A 738 1.11 20.07 4.28
CA GLN A 738 1.40 21.26 3.47
C GLN A 738 0.80 22.53 4.09
N VAL A 739 -0.44 22.47 4.60
CA VAL A 739 -1.06 23.58 5.33
C VAL A 739 -0.21 23.99 6.54
N GLN A 740 0.39 23.01 7.23
CA GLN A 740 1.29 23.25 8.36
C GLN A 740 2.62 23.88 7.92
N LEU A 741 3.20 23.43 6.79
CA LEU A 741 4.48 23.91 6.26
C LEU A 741 4.41 25.31 5.62
N ILE A 742 3.30 25.64 4.95
CA ILE A 742 3.10 26.97 4.31
C ILE A 742 3.09 28.09 5.36
N GLY A 743 2.53 27.83 6.54
CA GLY A 743 2.58 28.77 7.67
C GLY A 743 4.00 29.00 8.24
N GLU A 744 4.87 27.98 8.17
CA GLU A 744 6.25 28.05 8.67
C GLU A 744 7.20 28.80 7.69
N ILE A 745 6.98 28.67 6.38
CA ILE A 745 7.84 29.31 5.36
C ILE A 745 7.56 30.82 5.23
N GLY A 746 6.28 31.23 5.26
CA GLY A 746 5.90 32.65 5.14
C GLY A 746 6.38 33.51 6.32
N THR A 747 6.53 32.91 7.50
CA THR A 747 7.02 33.58 8.71
C THR A 747 8.55 33.64 8.74
N GLN A 748 9.23 32.56 8.38
CA GLN A 748 10.70 32.52 8.33
C GLN A 748 11.30 33.44 7.27
N ALA A 749 10.67 33.60 6.10
CA ALA A 749 11.16 34.52 5.08
C ALA A 749 11.06 36.00 5.50
N MET A 750 10.00 36.35 6.23
CA MET A 750 9.78 37.71 6.75
C MET A 750 10.75 38.07 7.87
N ASP A 751 11.04 37.14 8.78
CA ASP A 751 12.00 37.39 9.87
C ASP A 751 13.42 37.62 9.34
N ILE A 752 13.86 36.86 8.32
CA ILE A 752 15.19 37.04 7.70
C ILE A 752 15.31 38.41 7.02
N LEU A 753 14.29 38.84 6.28
CA LEU A 753 14.27 40.14 5.60
C LEU A 753 14.24 41.30 6.60
N ARG A 754 13.47 41.17 7.69
CA ARG A 754 13.37 42.20 8.74
C ARG A 754 14.68 42.33 9.52
N THR A 755 15.39 41.23 9.79
CA THR A 755 16.70 41.28 10.45
C THR A 755 17.74 41.99 9.58
N GLN A 756 17.77 41.75 8.27
CA GLN A 756 18.67 42.46 7.36
C GLN A 756 18.35 43.96 7.28
N GLY A 757 17.06 44.31 7.17
CA GLY A 757 16.61 45.71 7.16
C GLY A 757 16.93 46.46 8.46
N GLN A 758 16.84 45.79 9.61
CA GLN A 758 17.23 46.37 10.90
C GLN A 758 18.74 46.63 11.00
N LEU A 759 19.58 45.75 10.46
CA LEU A 759 21.03 45.93 10.45
C LEU A 759 21.44 47.13 9.58
N ASP A 760 20.84 47.26 8.40
CA ASP A 760 21.10 48.38 7.50
C ASP A 760 20.56 49.71 8.09
N ALA A 761 19.38 49.68 8.71
CA ALA A 761 18.78 50.82 9.39
C ALA A 761 19.63 51.30 10.57
N ASP A 762 20.08 50.38 11.43
CA ASP A 762 20.95 50.70 12.57
C ASP A 762 22.29 51.30 12.11
N LYS A 763 22.88 50.75 11.04
CA LYS A 763 24.16 51.25 10.50
C LYS A 763 24.02 52.67 9.93
N ALA A 764 22.96 52.93 9.16
CA ALA A 764 22.70 54.25 8.59
C ALA A 764 22.34 55.29 9.65
N ALA A 765 21.53 54.90 10.66
CA ALA A 765 21.14 55.75 11.78
C ALA A 765 22.34 56.17 12.64
N ARG A 766 23.29 55.25 12.88
CA ARG A 766 24.53 55.55 13.60
C ARG A 766 25.40 56.55 12.85
N ALA A 767 25.53 56.41 11.53
CA ALA A 767 26.26 57.37 10.70
C ALA A 767 25.59 58.76 10.71
N GLU A 768 24.24 58.84 10.71
CA GLU A 768 23.50 60.10 10.81
C GLU A 768 23.69 60.78 12.18
N LEU A 769 23.71 60.00 13.27
CA LEU A 769 23.98 60.51 14.62
C LEU A 769 25.43 60.99 14.78
N GLU A 770 26.40 60.26 14.23
CA GLU A 770 27.81 60.65 14.24
C GLU A 770 28.04 61.96 13.48
N ALA A 771 27.40 62.14 12.32
CA ALA A 771 27.44 63.40 11.56
C ALA A 771 26.80 64.59 12.31
N ARG A 772 25.90 64.33 13.25
CA ARG A 772 25.29 65.33 14.14
C ARG A 772 26.07 65.53 15.45
N GLY A 773 27.25 64.92 15.57
CA GLY A 773 28.11 65.03 16.75
C GLY A 773 27.66 64.20 17.95
N ILE A 774 26.71 63.27 17.76
CA ILE A 774 26.17 62.39 18.81
C ILE A 774 26.86 61.03 18.69
N SER A 775 27.90 60.81 19.50
CA SER A 775 28.68 59.57 19.49
C SER A 775 27.98 58.44 20.26
N ALA A 776 28.20 57.20 19.85
CA ALA A 776 27.68 56.04 20.57
C ALA A 776 28.24 55.98 22.01
N PRO A 777 27.40 55.68 23.02
CA PRO A 777 27.86 55.57 24.40
C PRO A 777 28.92 54.46 24.55
N GLY A 778 30.02 54.77 25.24
CA GLY A 778 31.11 53.82 25.52
C GLY A 778 30.74 52.77 26.57
N ALA A 779 31.59 51.76 26.74
CA ALA A 779 31.34 50.54 27.53
C ALA A 779 31.10 50.73 29.06
N GLY A 780 31.04 51.97 29.56
CA GLY A 780 30.73 52.32 30.95
C GLY A 780 29.62 53.38 31.11
N ALA A 781 28.82 53.62 30.07
CA ALA A 781 27.72 54.60 30.11
C ALA A 781 26.55 54.12 30.98
N SER A 782 25.86 55.06 31.64
CA SER A 782 24.65 54.76 32.43
C SER A 782 23.47 54.32 31.55
N GLU A 783 22.54 53.54 32.09
CA GLU A 783 21.36 53.05 31.36
C GLU A 783 20.56 54.17 30.68
N ARG A 784 20.43 55.33 31.35
CA ARG A 784 19.79 56.52 30.77
C ARG A 784 20.48 57.00 29.49
N GLN A 785 21.81 57.00 29.45
CA GLN A 785 22.57 57.44 28.27
C GLN A 785 22.43 56.46 27.10
N VAL A 786 22.33 55.16 27.39
CA VAL A 786 22.09 54.13 26.38
C VAL A 786 20.67 54.26 25.82
N GLU A 787 19.70 54.53 26.68
CA GLU A 787 18.29 54.68 26.30
C GLU A 787 18.03 55.98 25.52
N ASP A 788 18.67 57.09 25.90
CA ASP A 788 18.62 58.36 25.18
C ASP A 788 19.27 58.24 23.80
N TYR A 789 20.42 57.58 23.69
CA TYR A 789 21.06 57.30 22.40
C TYR A 789 20.19 56.39 21.53
N ARG A 790 19.55 55.37 22.12
CA ARG A 790 18.65 54.46 21.40
C ARG A 790 17.40 55.18 20.90
N LYS A 791 16.79 56.06 21.70
CA LYS A 791 15.69 56.92 21.27
C LYS A 791 16.11 57.85 20.14
N ALA A 792 17.29 58.45 20.24
CA ALA A 792 17.84 59.30 19.18
C ALA A 792 18.08 58.50 17.88
N LEU A 793 18.58 57.27 17.99
CA LEU A 793 18.87 56.37 16.86
C LEU A 793 17.59 55.95 16.13
N LEU A 794 16.58 55.51 16.89
CA LEU A 794 15.25 55.16 16.36
C LEU A 794 14.49 56.38 15.79
N GLY A 795 14.84 57.59 16.24
CA GLY A 795 14.27 58.86 15.80
C GLY A 795 15.00 59.51 14.63
N THR A 796 16.09 58.92 14.11
CA THR A 796 16.76 59.43 12.89
C THR A 796 15.91 59.22 11.65
N ASN A 797 16.04 60.12 10.69
CA ASN A 797 15.30 60.01 9.43
C ASN A 797 15.77 58.77 8.66
N ALA A 798 17.08 58.45 8.65
CA ALA A 798 17.62 57.26 8.00
C ALA A 798 17.06 55.95 8.58
N TYR A 799 16.89 55.86 9.90
CA TYR A 799 16.27 54.69 10.52
C TYR A 799 14.83 54.52 10.06
N GLN A 800 14.04 55.60 10.07
CA GLN A 800 12.63 55.54 9.69
C GLN A 800 12.42 55.30 8.19
N ASP A 801 13.28 55.84 7.32
CA ASP A 801 13.18 55.67 5.86
C ASP A 801 13.47 54.23 5.42
N ILE A 802 14.50 53.62 6.03
CA ILE A 802 14.87 52.21 5.75
C ILE A 802 13.81 51.29 6.34
N MET A 803 13.44 51.48 7.61
CA MET A 803 12.41 50.65 8.26
C MET A 803 11.02 50.85 7.65
N GLY A 804 10.73 51.98 7.02
CA GLY A 804 9.48 52.21 6.28
C GLY A 804 9.26 51.22 5.13
N LYS A 805 10.34 50.73 4.49
CA LYS A 805 10.26 49.71 3.43
C LYS A 805 10.01 48.30 3.98
N TYR A 806 10.49 48.01 5.19
CA TYR A 806 10.37 46.71 5.87
C TYR A 806 9.19 46.63 6.86
N GLY A 807 8.54 47.77 7.15
CA GLY A 807 7.43 47.90 8.08
C GLY A 807 6.07 47.55 7.49
N THR A 808 5.03 47.62 8.31
CA THR A 808 3.65 47.28 7.93
C THR A 808 3.15 48.19 6.80
N GLY A 809 2.94 47.64 5.60
CA GLY A 809 2.52 48.33 4.37
C GLY A 809 3.66 48.58 3.36
N GLY A 810 4.91 48.29 3.71
CA GLY A 810 6.10 48.51 2.88
C GLY A 810 6.32 47.47 1.76
N ASP A 811 7.26 47.78 0.87
CA ASP A 811 7.50 47.04 -0.39
C ASP A 811 7.79 45.55 -0.17
N TYR A 812 8.55 45.20 0.87
CA TYR A 812 8.91 43.82 1.17
C TYR A 812 7.75 43.01 1.77
N GLN A 813 6.89 43.64 2.58
CA GLN A 813 5.70 42.97 3.09
C GLN A 813 4.69 42.72 1.96
N LYS A 814 4.51 43.69 1.05
CA LYS A 814 3.65 43.53 -0.14
C LYS A 814 4.19 42.46 -1.08
N ALA A 815 5.52 42.40 -1.28
CA ALA A 815 6.15 41.33 -2.05
C ALA A 815 5.92 39.95 -1.41
N ALA A 816 6.10 39.82 -0.08
CA ALA A 816 5.88 38.56 0.64
C ALA A 816 4.41 38.13 0.64
N GLN A 817 3.47 39.07 0.79
CA GLN A 817 2.03 38.82 0.66
C GLN A 817 1.66 38.40 -0.77
N ALA A 818 2.26 39.04 -1.78
CA ALA A 818 2.07 38.69 -3.19
C ALA A 818 2.60 37.28 -3.52
N VAL A 819 3.77 36.90 -2.99
CA VAL A 819 4.30 35.53 -3.10
C VAL A 819 3.39 34.54 -2.38
N THR A 820 2.93 34.86 -1.18
CA THR A 820 2.02 33.99 -0.41
C THR A 820 0.69 33.80 -1.13
N ALA A 821 0.11 34.86 -1.69
CA ALA A 821 -1.13 34.81 -2.47
C ALA A 821 -0.95 34.09 -3.81
N ALA A 822 0.19 34.27 -4.49
CA ALA A 822 0.53 33.52 -5.70
C ALA A 822 0.68 32.02 -5.41
N LEU A 823 1.34 31.65 -4.30
CA LEU A 823 1.46 30.26 -3.85
C LEU A 823 0.12 29.66 -3.40
N GLN A 824 -0.77 30.47 -2.79
CA GLN A 824 -2.14 30.06 -2.45
C GLN A 824 -3.02 29.85 -3.71
N GLY A 825 -2.85 30.68 -4.75
CA GLY A 825 -3.52 30.50 -6.04
C GLY A 825 -3.11 29.21 -6.76
N LEU A 826 -1.85 28.78 -6.60
CA LEU A 826 -1.33 27.51 -7.14
C LEU A 826 -1.88 26.26 -6.44
N ALA A 827 -2.42 26.40 -5.23
CA ALA A 827 -3.07 25.30 -4.50
C ALA A 827 -4.55 25.07 -4.93
N GLY A 828 -5.11 25.94 -5.78
CA GLY A 828 -6.51 25.95 -6.18
C GLY A 828 -6.84 25.45 -7.60
N GLY A 829 -5.86 25.20 -8.48
CA GLY A 829 -6.13 24.77 -9.87
C GLY A 829 -4.90 24.37 -10.70
N ASP A 830 -5.13 23.48 -11.67
CA ASP A 830 -4.23 22.80 -12.64
C ASP A 830 -2.72 23.16 -12.62
N ILE A 831 -1.97 22.36 -11.86
CA ILE A 831 -0.51 22.44 -11.63
C ILE A 831 0.31 22.30 -12.93
N GLY A 832 -0.24 21.66 -13.98
CA GLY A 832 0.50 21.41 -15.22
C GLY A 832 0.90 22.68 -15.98
N SER A 833 0.04 23.70 -15.95
CA SER A 833 0.28 24.98 -16.64
C SER A 833 1.17 25.95 -15.85
N ALA A 834 1.26 25.78 -14.53
CA ALA A 834 2.10 26.61 -13.65
C ALA A 834 3.57 26.16 -13.59
N LEU A 835 3.86 24.92 -13.98
CA LEU A 835 5.24 24.42 -14.12
C LEU A 835 5.89 24.84 -15.45
N ALA A 836 5.19 25.57 -16.34
CA ALA A 836 5.76 26.02 -17.60
C ALA A 836 6.77 27.20 -17.48
N GLY A 837 7.01 27.71 -16.27
CA GLY A 837 8.01 28.74 -15.98
C GLY A 837 7.45 29.90 -15.17
N ALA A 838 8.34 30.63 -14.50
CA ALA A 838 8.02 31.73 -13.57
C ALA A 838 7.26 32.93 -14.20
N SER A 839 6.91 32.85 -15.48
CA SER A 839 6.26 33.90 -16.30
C SER A 839 4.79 33.60 -16.64
N SER A 840 4.16 32.59 -16.04
CA SER A 840 2.71 32.33 -16.20
C SER A 840 1.89 33.64 -16.07
N PRO A 841 1.05 34.00 -17.06
CA PRO A 841 0.24 35.23 -17.03
C PRO A 841 -0.67 35.31 -15.80
N TYR A 842 -1.12 34.17 -15.27
CA TYR A 842 -1.94 34.08 -14.07
C TYR A 842 -1.16 34.46 -12.80
N VAL A 843 0.04 33.90 -12.64
CA VAL A 843 0.94 34.18 -11.51
C VAL A 843 1.41 35.64 -11.54
N ALA A 844 1.79 36.14 -12.71
CA ALA A 844 2.08 37.55 -12.90
C ALA A 844 0.86 38.46 -12.62
N GLY A 845 -0.34 37.97 -12.94
CA GLY A 845 -1.62 38.62 -12.63
C GLY A 845 -1.87 38.72 -11.13
N VAL A 846 -1.69 37.64 -10.36
CA VAL A 846 -1.86 37.61 -8.90
C VAL A 846 -0.79 38.47 -8.20
N ILE A 847 0.47 38.39 -8.64
CA ILE A 847 1.55 39.25 -8.13
C ILE A 847 1.22 40.72 -8.40
N LYS A 848 0.74 41.06 -9.60
CA LYS A 848 0.34 42.43 -9.95
C LYS A 848 -0.89 42.89 -9.14
N GLN A 849 -1.86 42.01 -8.88
CA GLN A 849 -3.04 42.34 -8.07
C GLN A 849 -2.69 42.63 -6.61
N VAL A 850 -1.76 41.88 -6.02
CA VAL A 850 -1.44 41.98 -4.59
C VAL A 850 -0.34 43.01 -4.31
N ALA A 851 0.66 43.14 -5.19
CA ALA A 851 1.70 44.14 -5.05
C ALA A 851 1.32 45.53 -5.62
N GLY A 852 0.24 45.63 -6.41
CA GLY A 852 -0.23 46.88 -7.03
C GLY A 852 0.78 47.47 -8.03
N ASP A 853 0.81 48.79 -8.17
CA ASP A 853 1.73 49.53 -9.06
C ASP A 853 3.16 49.65 -8.48
N ASN A 854 3.48 48.90 -7.43
CA ASN A 854 4.81 48.91 -6.82
C ASN A 854 5.74 47.95 -7.57
N ASP A 855 6.47 48.49 -8.56
CA ASP A 855 7.33 47.71 -9.43
C ASP A 855 8.44 46.99 -8.66
N THR A 856 8.99 47.60 -7.60
CA THR A 856 9.99 46.97 -6.73
C THR A 856 9.44 45.72 -6.03
N ALA A 857 8.23 45.82 -5.44
CA ALA A 857 7.57 44.69 -4.80
C ALA A 857 7.19 43.57 -5.79
N ARG A 858 6.77 43.93 -7.02
CA ARG A 858 6.47 42.96 -8.09
C ARG A 858 7.72 42.23 -8.55
N ILE A 859 8.83 42.95 -8.79
CA ILE A 859 10.11 42.35 -9.22
C ILE A 859 10.64 41.40 -8.15
N MET A 860 10.60 41.79 -6.87
CA MET A 860 11.04 40.93 -5.76
C MET A 860 10.15 39.69 -5.61
N ALA A 861 8.83 39.84 -5.74
CA ALA A 861 7.91 38.71 -5.71
C ALA A 861 8.15 37.71 -6.86
N HIS A 862 8.44 38.21 -8.07
CA HIS A 862 8.80 37.37 -9.21
C HIS A 862 10.15 36.65 -9.03
N ALA A 863 11.16 37.31 -8.44
CA ALA A 863 12.46 36.71 -8.19
C ALA A 863 12.40 35.60 -7.12
N VAL A 864 11.68 35.83 -6.02
CA VAL A 864 11.47 34.81 -4.96
C VAL A 864 10.68 33.63 -5.50
N LEU A 865 9.60 33.89 -6.25
CA LEU A 865 8.80 32.83 -6.84
C LEU A 865 9.57 32.06 -7.93
N GLY A 866 10.38 32.75 -8.73
CA GLY A 866 11.26 32.15 -9.73
C GLY A 866 12.29 31.20 -9.12
N ALA A 867 12.90 31.57 -7.99
CA ALA A 867 13.81 30.70 -7.24
C ALA A 867 13.10 29.46 -6.69
N VAL A 868 11.87 29.61 -6.18
CA VAL A 868 11.05 28.51 -5.66
C VAL A 868 10.62 27.55 -6.79
N VAL A 869 10.19 28.07 -7.94
CA VAL A 869 9.76 27.26 -9.11
C VAL A 869 10.95 26.56 -9.77
N ALA A 870 12.09 27.23 -9.94
CA ALA A 870 13.31 26.62 -10.45
C ALA A 870 13.76 25.44 -9.57
N GLN A 871 13.67 25.61 -8.25
CA GLN A 871 14.02 24.56 -7.30
C GLN A 871 12.99 23.41 -7.26
N ALA A 872 11.71 23.70 -7.46
CA ALA A 872 10.66 22.68 -7.60
C ALA A 872 10.80 21.84 -8.88
N GLN A 873 11.41 22.39 -9.94
CA GLN A 873 11.71 21.71 -11.20
C GLN A 873 13.05 20.97 -11.20
N GLY A 874 13.77 20.94 -10.06
CA GLY A 874 15.07 20.28 -9.94
C GLY A 874 16.26 21.11 -10.42
N ASN A 875 16.08 22.39 -10.74
CA ASN A 875 17.16 23.33 -11.06
C ASN A 875 17.66 24.06 -9.79
N SER A 876 18.88 24.61 -9.82
CA SER A 876 19.41 25.33 -8.66
C SER A 876 18.70 26.67 -8.44
N ALA A 877 18.49 27.07 -7.19
CA ALA A 877 17.85 28.35 -6.84
C ALA A 877 18.60 29.58 -7.43
N ALA A 878 19.90 29.44 -7.69
CA ALA A 878 20.72 30.47 -8.33
C ALA A 878 20.40 30.67 -9.83
N ALA A 879 19.85 29.65 -10.51
CA ALA A 879 19.50 29.76 -11.93
C ALA A 879 18.23 30.62 -12.16
N GLY A 880 17.39 30.80 -11.14
CA GLY A 880 16.19 31.65 -11.21
C GLY A 880 16.40 33.10 -10.72
N GLY A 881 17.58 33.43 -10.19
CA GLY A 881 17.85 34.71 -9.51
C GLY A 881 19.13 35.42 -9.94
N GLY A 882 19.65 35.13 -11.14
CA GLY A 882 20.72 35.89 -11.78
C GLY A 882 20.16 36.79 -12.89
N TRP A 883 20.85 37.90 -13.18
CA TRP A 883 20.55 38.92 -14.21
C TRP A 883 19.48 39.93 -13.76
N GLY A 884 19.77 41.17 -13.34
CA GLY A 884 20.93 42.04 -13.51
C GLY A 884 20.40 43.46 -13.76
N GLY A 885 21.09 44.49 -13.28
CA GLY A 885 20.74 45.88 -13.56
C GLY A 885 20.55 46.17 -15.06
N ASP A 886 19.69 47.16 -15.30
CA ASP A 886 19.45 47.91 -16.53
C ASP A 886 19.09 47.10 -17.81
N TRP A 887 17.81 47.18 -18.23
CA TRP A 887 17.38 46.76 -19.56
C TRP A 887 16.28 47.67 -20.13
N ARG A 888 16.67 48.42 -21.17
CA ARG A 888 15.80 48.75 -22.31
C ARG A 888 16.01 47.69 -23.40
N VAL A 889 14.91 47.04 -23.84
CA VAL A 889 14.55 46.57 -25.21
C VAL A 889 15.57 45.62 -25.90
N ASN A 890 15.27 44.41 -26.42
CA ASN A 890 14.22 44.00 -27.36
C ASN A 890 14.18 42.46 -27.46
N CYS A 891 13.04 41.90 -27.89
CA CYS A 891 12.87 40.46 -28.19
C CYS A 891 13.30 40.06 -29.62
N CYS A 892 13.60 38.76 -29.79
CA CYS A 892 13.68 37.94 -31.02
C CYS A 892 15.00 37.83 -31.84
N SER A 893 15.13 36.65 -32.50
CA SER A 893 16.22 36.07 -33.33
C SER A 893 17.32 35.32 -32.54
N ASP A 894 17.84 34.14 -32.90
CA ASP A 894 17.56 33.12 -33.91
C ASP A 894 18.41 31.85 -33.56
N LEU A 895 17.80 30.66 -33.63
CA LEU A 895 18.22 29.34 -34.18
C LEU A 895 19.72 28.82 -34.17
N PRO A 896 19.97 27.49 -34.42
CA PRO A 896 20.87 26.61 -33.66
C PRO A 896 22.10 26.07 -34.44
N ARG A 897 23.02 25.32 -33.78
CA ARG A 897 23.66 24.05 -34.26
C ARG A 897 24.81 23.51 -33.38
N GLU A 898 24.71 22.21 -33.09
CA GLU A 898 25.71 21.12 -33.21
C GLU A 898 27.22 21.23 -32.85
N LYS A 899 27.69 20.12 -32.23
CA LYS A 899 29.01 19.42 -32.28
C LYS A 899 30.07 19.62 -31.18
N TYR A 900 30.22 18.52 -30.41
CA TYR A 900 31.43 17.70 -30.20
C TYR A 900 32.80 18.39 -30.01
N GLN A 901 33.47 18.14 -28.87
CA GLN A 901 34.68 17.27 -28.77
C GLN A 901 35.39 17.35 -27.40
N ARG A 902 35.70 16.15 -26.86
CA ARG A 902 36.95 15.63 -26.23
C ARG A 902 37.72 16.50 -25.21
N THR A 903 38.39 16.02 -24.16
CA THR A 903 39.06 14.74 -23.78
C THR A 903 39.49 14.95 -22.30
N LYS A 904 39.64 13.98 -21.40
CA LYS A 904 40.27 12.65 -21.44
C LYS A 904 39.50 11.65 -20.58
#